data_AF-A0A971FYT9-F1
#
_entry.id   AF-A0A971FYT9-F1
#
_cell.length_a   1.000
_cell.length_b   1.000
_cell.length_c   1.000
_cell.angle_alpha   90.00
_cell.angle_beta   90.00
_cell.angle_gamma   90.00
#
_symmetry.space_group_name_H-M   'P 1'
#
loop_
_entity.id
_entity.type
_entity.pdbx_description
1 polymer ?
#
loop_
_entity_poly.entity_id
_entity_poly.type
_entity_poly.pdbx_seq_one_letter_code
_entity_poly.pdbx_strand_id
1 'polypeptide(L)'
;MFPFWEKVVAPLLDAAGVRRLVEIGALRGENTQLILDRLGPGTELHVIDPVPDFDVDEHRARFGPGYVFHRALSVDVLDGLPPMDGALVDGDHNWYTVYNELRLLREVAEAAGRPMPVTVLHDVGWPYGRRDLYYAPDTVPEEHRQPWQRRGMRPGVERVVPVGGLNPTMCNAVVEGGPRNGVMTAVDDFVTEFPRPLRTMVLPIYFGLAILVEEEWVSRRPEVGAFLDWLDSNDGKDMLLELSESIRIDAMLFQHQIYFNGQAATEALATKYLDSTKRALTNEHYLEVEVRLAHLADCVERERPPQIPSLRDPIRHDAVAYRNLRTVRRTGQVPEGEDVPPMGYAYGTRGRASLDALTDLLDGLRDDHVRGDLATCGVGRGGTAILLRAYLDAHGVDGRQVWVADRFRAAPEGQLESRTEDGLAALRGDLNQVREGFDHFGLLDDTTRFLQGDLAATLPDAPIESLALLHVGPGLGAAARDALDHLYPRLAVGGAVVVDPGEDDPAAREAVAAFRRDAGLDGPTDPFGATGLTWRKTDDAVRRPTPRPAEVGAARAPLAVPAATGTCDLSVVVCFYDMRREAARTLRSLSRAYQEGIEDLDYEVIVVENGTAPDRRLGEELVRGFGPEFRYLDLGEEATPSPADALNRGISASRGDALALMIDGAHVLTPGVLRHARTGLAAYAPAVVAVQPWYVGPGQQGDAMRNGYDRDEEDRLFTSIGWPNDGYRLFEIAHFQGDRDWLDGLWESNCLFVTRKLLEQVGGFDEGFHSAGGGYTNLDIYERLGASPGVNLVSVLGEGSFHQVHGGTTTNLSDPEERRATVFSYGERYAELRGRPYTGPEKRIFYVGGFHGEPARRTRARRMTGAAFEVDPALEGEEGPLGRPVPIPDDLRDAFVAAYHRGAGWRSTSWLGTQALNAPTDLITYQEIVDEVRPDWIIETGTRTGGRAMFLASVCDALGHGRIVSIDNRADTERPEHPRVTYVEGRAQDDDVVARVREIVGPDPHALVILGTRGARRRMHREFETYRRFVPVGSYVIMEHTVLNGYPVQASYGPGPFEAVRRLLASRGEFVVDTSREKHGLSFNLGGYLRRIR
;
A
#
# COMPACT_ATOMS: atom_id res chain seq x y z
N MET A 1 -40.47 17.34 -20.32
CA MET A 1 -41.86 17.86 -20.19
C MET A 1 -42.29 18.45 -18.83
N PHE A 2 -41.50 18.33 -17.75
CA PHE A 2 -41.94 18.60 -16.36
C PHE A 2 -42.66 19.94 -16.09
N PRO A 3 -42.19 21.12 -16.56
CA PRO A 3 -42.87 22.38 -16.24
C PRO A 3 -44.30 22.49 -16.80
N PHE A 4 -44.61 21.71 -17.83
CA PHE A 4 -45.92 21.68 -18.46
C PHE A 4 -46.91 20.71 -17.78
N TRP A 5 -46.45 19.90 -16.83
CA TRP A 5 -47.23 18.78 -16.30
C TRP A 5 -48.58 19.22 -15.73
N GLU A 6 -48.58 20.06 -14.70
CA GLU A 6 -49.77 20.48 -13.96
C GLU A 6 -50.74 21.32 -14.80
N LYS A 7 -50.22 22.08 -15.76
CA LYS A 7 -50.99 23.10 -16.49
C LYS A 7 -51.45 22.66 -17.87
N VAL A 8 -50.76 21.72 -18.49
CA VAL A 8 -51.00 21.31 -19.89
C VAL A 8 -51.14 19.80 -20.00
N VAL A 9 -50.12 19.03 -19.60
CA VAL A 9 -50.07 17.59 -19.89
C VAL A 9 -51.13 16.83 -19.09
N ALA A 10 -51.16 16.95 -17.76
CA ALA A 10 -52.12 16.23 -16.93
C ALA A 10 -53.58 16.60 -17.24
N PRO A 11 -53.97 17.89 -17.38
CA PRO A 11 -55.34 18.25 -17.78
C PRO A 11 -55.75 17.70 -19.15
N LEU A 12 -54.82 17.63 -20.11
CA LEU A 12 -55.08 17.03 -21.42
C LEU A 12 -55.33 15.52 -21.31
N LEU A 13 -54.49 14.80 -20.56
CA LEU A 13 -54.66 13.36 -20.34
C LEU A 13 -55.98 13.06 -19.63
N ASP A 14 -56.37 13.88 -18.66
CA ASP A 14 -57.64 13.79 -17.95
C ASP A 14 -58.84 14.04 -18.89
N ALA A 15 -58.76 15.07 -19.74
CA ALA A 15 -59.81 15.40 -20.71
C ALA A 15 -60.01 14.27 -21.74
N ALA A 16 -58.93 13.62 -22.17
CA ALA A 16 -58.99 12.44 -23.03
C ALA A 16 -59.48 11.19 -22.27
N GLY A 17 -59.31 11.17 -20.95
CA GLY A 17 -59.59 10.04 -20.06
C GLY A 17 -58.68 8.85 -20.37
N VAL A 18 -57.38 9.14 -20.52
CA VAL A 18 -56.33 8.17 -20.81
C VAL A 18 -56.28 7.11 -19.71
N ARG A 19 -56.33 5.84 -20.10
CA ARG A 19 -56.12 4.69 -19.21
C ARG A 19 -54.95 3.83 -19.60
N ARG A 20 -54.53 3.92 -20.85
CA ARG A 20 -53.29 3.32 -21.33
C ARG A 20 -52.38 4.38 -21.93
N LEU A 21 -51.21 4.57 -21.34
CA LEU A 21 -50.25 5.59 -21.73
C LEU A 21 -48.91 4.96 -22.08
N VAL A 22 -48.23 5.50 -23.08
CA VAL A 22 -46.81 5.24 -23.32
C VAL A 22 -45.98 6.50 -23.06
N GLU A 23 -44.90 6.37 -22.31
CA GLU A 23 -43.88 7.38 -22.10
C GLU A 23 -42.57 6.92 -22.75
N ILE A 24 -42.02 7.74 -23.65
CA ILE A 24 -40.78 7.49 -24.36
C ILE A 24 -39.75 8.52 -23.91
N GLY A 25 -38.60 8.03 -23.40
CA GLY A 25 -37.55 8.87 -22.83
C GLY A 25 -37.86 9.27 -21.38
N ALA A 26 -37.63 8.34 -20.45
CA ALA A 26 -37.91 8.56 -19.04
C ALA A 26 -36.78 9.28 -18.32
N LEU A 27 -35.54 9.11 -18.79
CA LEU A 27 -34.30 9.63 -18.21
C LEU A 27 -34.21 9.35 -16.71
N ARG A 28 -34.63 10.28 -15.84
CA ARG A 28 -34.61 10.16 -14.36
C ARG A 28 -35.89 9.61 -13.74
N GLY A 29 -36.94 9.38 -14.54
CA GLY A 29 -38.20 8.81 -14.08
C GLY A 29 -39.11 9.77 -13.30
N GLU A 30 -38.80 11.08 -13.26
CA GLU A 30 -39.61 12.08 -12.54
C GLU A 30 -41.01 12.22 -13.14
N ASN A 31 -41.09 12.27 -14.46
CA ASN A 31 -42.36 12.38 -15.19
C ASN A 31 -43.17 11.07 -15.09
N THR A 32 -42.51 9.91 -15.09
CA THR A 32 -43.09 8.60 -14.76
C THR A 32 -43.82 8.61 -13.42
N GLN A 33 -43.22 9.18 -12.37
CA GLN A 33 -43.85 9.25 -11.04
C GLN A 33 -45.10 10.14 -11.06
N LEU A 34 -45.02 11.30 -11.70
CA LEU A 34 -46.16 12.22 -11.84
C LEU A 34 -47.35 11.56 -12.57
N ILE A 35 -47.08 10.80 -13.63
CA ILE A 35 -48.11 10.05 -14.36
C ILE A 35 -48.83 9.05 -13.44
N LEU A 36 -48.07 8.24 -12.72
CA LEU A 36 -48.60 7.17 -11.88
C LEU A 36 -49.35 7.72 -10.66
N ASP A 37 -48.85 8.79 -10.06
CA ASP A 37 -49.51 9.47 -8.94
C ASP A 37 -50.84 10.14 -9.39
N ARG A 38 -50.92 10.64 -10.63
CA ARG A 38 -52.11 11.32 -11.17
C ARG A 38 -53.18 10.36 -11.70
N LEU A 39 -52.81 9.38 -12.52
CA LEU A 39 -53.76 8.51 -13.24
C LEU A 39 -54.23 7.30 -12.41
N GLY A 40 -53.56 7.02 -11.29
CA GLY A 40 -53.99 6.03 -10.30
C GLY A 40 -53.86 4.56 -10.73
N PRO A 41 -54.25 3.60 -9.87
CA PRO A 41 -53.94 2.17 -10.02
C PRO A 41 -54.69 1.44 -11.14
N GLY A 42 -55.63 2.11 -11.82
CA GLY A 42 -56.38 1.54 -12.96
C GLY A 42 -55.73 1.82 -14.32
N THR A 43 -54.56 2.45 -14.34
CA THR A 43 -53.86 2.89 -15.54
C THR A 43 -52.72 1.94 -15.88
N GLU A 44 -52.60 1.62 -17.16
CA GLU A 44 -51.51 0.82 -17.73
C GLU A 44 -50.50 1.76 -18.38
N LEU A 45 -49.34 1.93 -17.76
CA LEU A 45 -48.25 2.79 -18.21
C LEU A 45 -47.10 1.95 -18.79
N HIS A 46 -46.79 2.18 -20.06
CA HIS A 46 -45.61 1.64 -20.72
C HIS A 46 -44.52 2.69 -20.74
N VAL A 47 -43.36 2.40 -20.16
CA VAL A 47 -42.21 3.32 -20.17
C VAL A 47 -41.10 2.71 -21.00
N ILE A 48 -40.58 3.45 -21.99
CA ILE A 48 -39.53 2.99 -22.90
C ILE A 48 -38.30 3.88 -22.73
N ASP A 49 -37.20 3.28 -22.26
CA ASP A 49 -35.91 3.96 -22.14
C ASP A 49 -34.75 2.94 -22.19
N PRO A 50 -33.79 3.06 -23.12
CA PRO A 50 -32.67 2.14 -23.22
C PRO A 50 -31.65 2.28 -22.08
N VAL A 51 -31.50 3.49 -21.51
CA VAL A 51 -30.48 3.83 -20.51
C VAL A 51 -31.09 4.71 -19.41
N PRO A 52 -32.00 4.15 -18.57
CA PRO A 52 -32.62 4.89 -17.49
C PRO A 52 -31.60 5.27 -16.40
N ASP A 53 -31.72 6.50 -15.89
CA ASP A 53 -30.99 7.08 -14.76
C ASP A 53 -31.82 6.98 -13.46
N PHE A 54 -32.46 5.82 -13.25
CA PHE A 54 -33.21 5.47 -12.03
C PHE A 54 -33.34 3.96 -11.88
N ASP A 55 -33.73 3.52 -10.68
CA ASP A 55 -33.98 2.11 -10.38
C ASP A 55 -35.38 1.68 -10.87
N VAL A 56 -35.38 0.88 -11.94
CA VAL A 56 -36.59 0.33 -12.56
C VAL A 56 -37.31 -0.66 -11.63
N ASP A 57 -36.56 -1.41 -10.83
CA ASP A 57 -37.14 -2.42 -9.94
C ASP A 57 -37.81 -1.74 -8.73
N GLU A 58 -37.28 -0.61 -8.27
CA GLU A 58 -37.96 0.25 -7.29
C GLU A 58 -39.32 0.74 -7.82
N HIS A 59 -39.36 1.26 -9.05
CA HIS A 59 -40.61 1.69 -9.68
C HIS A 59 -41.60 0.51 -9.84
N ARG A 60 -41.14 -0.67 -10.29
CA ARG A 60 -41.96 -1.88 -10.39
C ARG A 60 -42.55 -2.27 -9.04
N ALA A 61 -41.75 -2.24 -7.97
CA ALA A 61 -42.20 -2.57 -6.63
C ALA A 61 -43.22 -1.55 -6.09
N ARG A 62 -43.01 -0.26 -6.35
CA ARG A 62 -43.88 0.83 -5.87
C ARG A 62 -45.24 0.83 -6.56
N PHE A 63 -45.28 0.63 -7.87
CA PHE A 63 -46.49 0.88 -8.68
C PHE A 63 -47.21 -0.39 -9.16
N GLY A 64 -46.60 -1.56 -8.98
CA GLY A 64 -47.24 -2.85 -9.24
C GLY A 64 -47.51 -3.12 -10.73
N PRO A 65 -48.52 -3.96 -11.07
CA PRO A 65 -48.68 -4.51 -12.42
C PRO A 65 -49.14 -3.50 -13.48
N GLY A 66 -49.56 -2.28 -13.09
CA GLY A 66 -49.91 -1.20 -14.02
C GLY A 66 -48.70 -0.51 -14.65
N TYR A 67 -47.48 -0.78 -14.18
CA TYR A 67 -46.23 -0.21 -14.71
C TYR A 67 -45.45 -1.27 -15.50
N VAL A 68 -45.20 -1.00 -16.78
CA VAL A 68 -44.47 -1.89 -17.69
C VAL A 68 -43.28 -1.15 -18.28
N PHE A 69 -42.07 -1.52 -17.85
CA PHE A 69 -40.83 -0.91 -18.34
C PHE A 69 -40.17 -1.74 -19.46
N HIS A 70 -39.77 -1.05 -20.53
CA HIS A 70 -39.09 -1.60 -21.71
C HIS A 70 -37.69 -0.99 -21.82
N ARG A 71 -36.66 -1.79 -21.55
CA ARG A 71 -35.25 -1.38 -21.70
C ARG A 71 -34.78 -1.61 -23.13
N ALA A 72 -35.24 -0.79 -24.06
CA ALA A 72 -34.94 -0.90 -25.48
C ALA A 72 -35.18 0.44 -26.20
N LEU A 73 -34.80 0.53 -27.48
CA LEU A 73 -35.15 1.65 -28.32
C LEU A 73 -36.67 1.64 -28.60
N SER A 74 -37.29 2.81 -28.64
CA SER A 74 -38.73 2.98 -28.91
C SER A 74 -39.15 2.36 -30.24
N VAL A 75 -38.36 2.58 -31.28
CA VAL A 75 -38.61 2.05 -32.63
C VAL A 75 -38.64 0.52 -32.71
N ASP A 76 -38.03 -0.19 -31.75
CA ASP A 76 -37.98 -1.66 -31.69
C ASP A 76 -39.11 -2.28 -30.86
N VAL A 77 -39.85 -1.45 -30.11
CA VAL A 77 -40.83 -1.91 -29.11
C VAL A 77 -42.26 -1.52 -29.48
N LEU A 78 -42.44 -0.33 -30.06
CA LEU A 78 -43.76 0.29 -30.22
C LEU A 78 -44.73 -0.56 -31.05
N ASP A 79 -44.27 -1.29 -32.07
CA ASP A 79 -45.12 -2.14 -32.93
C ASP A 79 -45.72 -3.35 -32.20
N GLY A 80 -45.07 -3.80 -31.13
CA GLY A 80 -45.53 -4.90 -30.27
C GLY A 80 -46.44 -4.47 -29.12
N LEU A 81 -46.64 -3.16 -28.91
CA LEU A 81 -47.47 -2.66 -27.83
C LEU A 81 -48.97 -2.64 -28.19
N PRO A 82 -49.87 -2.76 -27.19
CA PRO A 82 -51.30 -2.61 -27.44
C PRO A 82 -51.65 -1.16 -27.81
N PRO A 83 -52.79 -0.89 -28.47
CA PRO A 83 -53.15 0.48 -28.85
C PRO A 83 -53.34 1.37 -27.61
N MET A 84 -52.61 2.48 -27.61
CA MET A 84 -52.54 3.47 -26.52
C MET A 84 -53.66 4.50 -26.61
N ASP A 85 -54.04 5.09 -25.47
CA ASP A 85 -54.95 6.24 -25.41
C ASP A 85 -54.19 7.57 -25.46
N GLY A 86 -52.98 7.61 -24.89
CA GLY A 86 -52.08 8.76 -24.94
C GLY A 86 -50.61 8.35 -25.10
N ALA A 87 -49.79 9.28 -25.57
CA ALA A 87 -48.35 9.10 -25.74
C ALA A 87 -47.58 10.36 -25.35
N LEU A 88 -46.51 10.21 -24.56
CA LEU A 88 -45.55 11.27 -24.26
C LEU A 88 -44.21 10.91 -24.91
N VAL A 89 -43.71 11.79 -25.78
CA VAL A 89 -42.49 11.57 -26.57
C VAL A 89 -41.43 12.62 -26.20
N ASP A 90 -40.41 12.19 -25.46
CA ASP A 90 -39.31 13.03 -24.93
C ASP A 90 -37.98 12.24 -24.95
N GLY A 91 -37.73 11.51 -26.04
CA GLY A 91 -36.60 10.59 -26.21
C GLY A 91 -35.42 11.18 -27.00
N ASP A 92 -34.98 10.49 -28.05
CA ASP A 92 -33.89 10.99 -28.90
C ASP A 92 -34.37 12.15 -29.79
N HIS A 93 -33.67 13.28 -29.70
CA HIS A 93 -34.02 14.52 -30.42
C HIS A 93 -33.53 14.54 -31.87
N ASN A 94 -33.85 13.51 -32.65
CA ASN A 94 -33.53 13.45 -34.07
C ASN A 94 -34.76 13.10 -34.92
N TRP A 95 -34.73 13.52 -36.18
CA TRP A 95 -35.86 13.33 -37.09
C TRP A 95 -36.25 11.87 -37.26
N TYR A 96 -35.27 10.97 -37.45
CA TYR A 96 -35.52 9.56 -37.77
C TYR A 96 -36.27 8.85 -36.65
N THR A 97 -35.83 9.03 -35.41
CA THR A 97 -36.45 8.42 -34.25
C THR A 97 -37.87 8.93 -34.08
N VAL A 98 -38.05 10.26 -33.98
CA VAL A 98 -39.36 10.87 -33.68
C VAL A 98 -40.39 10.59 -34.78
N TYR A 99 -40.00 10.69 -36.05
CA TYR A 99 -40.91 10.41 -37.16
C TYR A 99 -41.39 8.95 -37.12
N ASN A 100 -40.50 8.00 -36.84
CA ASN A 100 -40.87 6.59 -36.76
C ASN A 100 -41.70 6.27 -35.51
N GLU A 101 -41.46 6.91 -34.37
CA GLU A 101 -42.30 6.79 -33.18
C GLU A 101 -43.76 7.19 -33.49
N LEU A 102 -43.95 8.35 -34.12
CA LEU A 102 -45.28 8.82 -34.55
C LEU A 102 -45.92 7.86 -35.56
N ARG A 103 -45.15 7.40 -36.54
CA ARG A 103 -45.60 6.43 -37.55
C ARG A 103 -46.08 5.12 -36.91
N LEU A 104 -45.31 4.56 -35.99
CA LEU A 104 -45.62 3.30 -35.30
C LEU A 104 -46.85 3.45 -34.39
N LEU A 105 -46.94 4.54 -33.63
CA LEU A 105 -48.11 4.84 -32.80
C LEU A 105 -49.40 4.91 -33.63
N ARG A 106 -49.35 5.52 -34.82
CA ARG A 106 -50.46 5.51 -35.77
C ARG A 106 -50.79 4.10 -36.26
N GLU A 107 -49.80 3.36 -36.74
CA GLU A 107 -50.01 2.04 -37.35
C GLU A 107 -50.63 1.03 -36.38
N VAL A 108 -50.17 1.03 -35.12
CA VAL A 108 -50.73 0.19 -34.05
C VAL A 108 -52.19 0.58 -33.76
N ALA A 109 -52.49 1.87 -33.72
CA ALA A 109 -53.87 2.34 -33.51
C ALA A 109 -54.80 1.97 -34.69
N GLU A 110 -54.33 2.15 -35.92
CA GLU A 110 -55.07 1.83 -37.15
C GLU A 110 -55.35 0.34 -37.28
N ALA A 111 -54.37 -0.51 -37.00
CA ALA A 111 -54.53 -1.97 -36.98
C ALA A 111 -55.61 -2.42 -35.98
N ALA A 112 -55.80 -1.67 -34.90
CA ALA A 112 -56.83 -1.91 -33.89
C ALA A 112 -58.17 -1.20 -34.17
N GLY A 113 -58.30 -0.45 -35.27
CA GLY A 113 -59.50 0.34 -35.57
C GLY A 113 -59.76 1.47 -34.57
N ARG A 114 -58.71 2.05 -33.98
CA ARG A 114 -58.76 3.14 -33.00
C ARG A 114 -58.12 4.42 -33.56
N PRO A 115 -58.52 5.62 -33.10
CA PRO A 115 -57.80 6.84 -33.42
C PRO A 115 -56.39 6.83 -32.84
N MET A 116 -55.47 7.58 -33.44
CA MET A 116 -54.09 7.74 -32.94
C MET A 116 -54.12 8.26 -31.49
N PRO A 117 -53.24 7.81 -30.57
CA PRO A 117 -53.21 8.32 -29.20
C PRO A 117 -53.06 9.84 -29.14
N VAL A 118 -53.64 10.47 -28.12
CA VAL A 118 -53.38 11.89 -27.82
C VAL A 118 -51.89 12.02 -27.50
N THR A 119 -51.15 12.67 -28.39
CA THR A 119 -49.68 12.62 -28.37
C THR A 119 -49.11 13.99 -28.00
N VAL A 120 -48.20 14.01 -27.03
CA VAL A 120 -47.48 15.20 -26.60
C VAL A 120 -45.99 14.99 -26.85
N LEU A 121 -45.33 15.96 -27.48
CA LEU A 121 -43.90 15.91 -27.80
C LEU A 121 -43.18 17.13 -27.23
N HIS A 122 -41.95 16.96 -26.80
CA HIS A 122 -41.10 18.06 -26.32
C HIS A 122 -39.98 18.39 -27.32
N ASP A 123 -39.23 19.46 -27.08
CA ASP A 123 -38.07 19.88 -27.89
C ASP A 123 -38.39 20.20 -29.36
N VAL A 124 -39.64 20.62 -29.62
CA VAL A 124 -40.10 21.09 -30.94
C VAL A 124 -39.67 22.53 -31.25
N GLY A 125 -39.09 23.24 -30.29
CA GLY A 125 -38.49 24.57 -30.42
C GLY A 125 -36.95 24.51 -30.44
N TRP A 126 -36.30 25.67 -30.45
CA TRP A 126 -34.83 25.72 -30.35
C TRP A 126 -34.38 25.15 -28.99
N PRO A 127 -33.34 24.30 -28.91
CA PRO A 127 -32.33 24.01 -29.92
C PRO A 127 -32.67 22.93 -30.96
N TYR A 128 -33.49 21.93 -30.63
CA TYR A 128 -33.55 20.67 -31.39
C TYR A 128 -34.75 20.53 -32.33
N GLY A 129 -35.68 21.48 -32.32
CA GLY A 129 -36.84 21.49 -33.21
C GLY A 129 -36.43 21.41 -34.69
N ARG A 130 -35.34 22.09 -35.07
CA ARG A 130 -34.81 22.10 -36.44
C ARG A 130 -33.38 21.56 -36.54
N ARG A 131 -32.90 20.82 -35.54
CA ARG A 131 -31.53 20.30 -35.49
C ARG A 131 -31.50 18.94 -34.81
N ASP A 132 -30.95 17.93 -35.46
CA ASP A 132 -30.76 16.62 -34.88
C ASP A 132 -29.68 16.65 -33.78
N LEU A 133 -29.97 15.94 -32.70
CA LEU A 133 -29.03 15.52 -31.68
C LEU A 133 -28.96 13.99 -31.65
N TYR A 134 -27.73 13.46 -31.59
CA TYR A 134 -27.48 12.04 -31.45
C TYR A 134 -26.80 11.74 -30.10
N TYR A 135 -27.50 11.05 -29.20
CA TYR A 135 -26.87 10.56 -27.97
C TYR A 135 -25.91 9.41 -28.27
N ALA A 136 -26.34 8.47 -29.11
CA ALA A 136 -25.53 7.39 -29.66
C ALA A 136 -25.71 7.37 -31.20
N PRO A 137 -24.85 8.03 -31.99
CA PRO A 137 -25.02 8.14 -33.44
C PRO A 137 -25.22 6.81 -34.16
N ASP A 138 -24.71 5.69 -33.63
CA ASP A 138 -24.79 4.39 -34.29
C ASP A 138 -26.15 3.70 -34.14
N THR A 139 -27.08 4.23 -33.35
CA THR A 139 -28.47 3.73 -33.27
C THR A 139 -29.35 4.22 -34.41
N VAL A 140 -28.91 5.25 -35.14
CA VAL A 140 -29.62 5.80 -36.30
C VAL A 140 -28.95 5.32 -37.60
N PRO A 141 -29.70 4.76 -38.57
CA PRO A 141 -29.13 4.31 -39.84
C PRO A 141 -28.38 5.44 -40.56
N GLU A 142 -27.25 5.11 -41.19
CA GLU A 142 -26.32 6.10 -41.74
C GLU A 142 -26.97 7.03 -42.77
N GLU A 143 -27.89 6.52 -43.57
CA GLU A 143 -28.66 7.27 -44.58
C GLU A 143 -29.62 8.31 -43.99
N HIS A 144 -29.90 8.23 -42.70
CA HIS A 144 -30.77 9.14 -41.96
C HIS A 144 -30.01 10.07 -41.01
N ARG A 145 -28.66 9.98 -40.95
CA ARG A 145 -27.82 10.84 -40.11
C ARG A 145 -27.38 12.11 -40.82
N GLN A 146 -27.59 13.24 -40.17
CA GLN A 146 -26.99 14.51 -40.53
C GLN A 146 -25.50 14.53 -40.18
N PRO A 147 -24.65 15.27 -40.92
CA PRO A 147 -23.28 15.53 -40.49
C PRO A 147 -23.27 16.16 -39.09
N TRP A 148 -22.53 15.57 -38.14
CA TRP A 148 -22.54 15.99 -36.74
C TRP A 148 -21.14 16.21 -36.16
N GLN A 149 -21.05 17.00 -35.08
CA GLN A 149 -19.81 17.23 -34.30
C GLN A 149 -20.13 17.39 -32.80
N ARG A 150 -19.18 17.03 -31.93
CA ARG A 150 -19.22 17.33 -30.49
C ARG A 150 -18.82 18.78 -30.22
N ARG A 151 -19.76 19.69 -30.51
CA ARG A 151 -19.59 21.14 -30.41
C ARG A 151 -20.91 21.80 -30.03
N GLY A 152 -20.83 22.94 -29.34
CA GLY A 152 -22.02 23.61 -28.82
C GLY A 152 -22.72 24.49 -29.85
N MET A 153 -23.88 25.02 -29.47
CA MET A 153 -24.71 25.87 -30.31
C MET A 153 -25.14 27.17 -29.60
N ARG A 154 -25.49 28.20 -30.37
CA ARG A 154 -25.95 29.50 -29.86
C ARG A 154 -27.21 29.95 -30.61
N PRO A 155 -28.19 30.57 -29.93
CA PRO A 155 -29.36 31.13 -30.61
C PRO A 155 -28.94 32.10 -31.72
N GLY A 156 -29.59 31.98 -32.88
CA GLY A 156 -29.29 32.82 -34.06
C GLY A 156 -28.02 32.44 -34.82
N VAL A 157 -27.29 31.39 -34.41
CA VAL A 157 -26.11 30.88 -35.13
C VAL A 157 -26.43 29.52 -35.75
N GLU A 158 -26.51 29.49 -37.08
CA GLU A 158 -26.88 28.29 -37.86
C GLU A 158 -25.93 27.10 -37.62
N ARG A 159 -24.62 27.36 -37.49
CA ARG A 159 -23.60 26.32 -37.32
C ARG A 159 -23.19 26.14 -35.86
N VAL A 160 -22.75 24.94 -35.51
CA VAL A 160 -22.08 24.69 -34.21
C VAL A 160 -20.84 25.59 -34.04
N VAL A 161 -20.59 26.05 -32.81
CA VAL A 161 -19.50 26.97 -32.48
C VAL A 161 -18.22 26.23 -32.08
N PRO A 162 -17.03 26.79 -32.33
CA PRO A 162 -15.77 26.11 -32.05
C PRO A 162 -15.46 25.94 -30.56
N VAL A 163 -15.94 26.85 -29.69
CA VAL A 163 -15.72 26.82 -28.23
C VAL A 163 -16.99 27.27 -27.49
N GLY A 164 -17.38 26.51 -26.47
CA GLY A 164 -18.57 26.77 -25.64
C GLY A 164 -19.90 26.53 -26.37
N GLY A 165 -20.94 27.25 -25.97
CA GLY A 165 -22.31 27.08 -26.47
C GLY A 165 -23.11 26.06 -25.67
N LEU A 166 -24.41 25.92 -25.99
CA LEU A 166 -25.29 24.93 -25.38
C LEU A 166 -24.92 23.53 -25.87
N ASN A 167 -24.91 22.55 -24.95
CA ASN A 167 -24.62 21.12 -25.19
C ASN A 167 -23.34 20.84 -26.00
N PRO A 168 -22.16 21.38 -25.58
CA PRO A 168 -20.93 21.30 -26.38
C PRO A 168 -20.28 19.91 -26.41
N THR A 169 -20.66 19.03 -25.49
CA THR A 169 -20.16 17.65 -25.39
C THR A 169 -21.01 16.66 -26.19
N MET A 170 -22.19 17.07 -26.64
CA MET A 170 -23.17 16.22 -27.34
C MET A 170 -22.93 16.21 -28.85
N CYS A 171 -23.36 15.15 -29.54
CA CYS A 171 -23.21 15.02 -31.00
C CYS A 171 -24.33 15.78 -31.73
N ASN A 172 -24.12 17.08 -31.96
CA ASN A 172 -25.11 17.93 -32.61
C ASN A 172 -24.89 17.96 -34.13
N ALA A 173 -25.98 17.97 -34.90
CA ALA A 173 -25.91 18.25 -36.33
C ALA A 173 -25.21 19.60 -36.57
N VAL A 174 -24.28 19.62 -37.53
CA VAL A 174 -23.38 20.75 -37.78
C VAL A 174 -24.13 22.00 -38.22
N VAL A 175 -25.26 21.82 -38.92
CA VAL A 175 -26.09 22.87 -39.52
C VAL A 175 -27.53 22.67 -39.05
N GLU A 176 -28.17 23.76 -38.64
CA GLU A 176 -29.60 23.82 -38.32
C GLU A 176 -30.47 23.99 -39.55
N GLY A 177 -31.61 23.32 -39.58
CA GLY A 177 -32.57 23.35 -40.67
C GLY A 177 -32.24 22.38 -41.80
N GLY A 178 -33.10 22.37 -42.83
CA GLY A 178 -33.03 21.40 -43.94
C GLY A 178 -33.98 20.21 -43.77
N PRO A 179 -34.08 19.35 -44.79
CA PRO A 179 -34.96 18.19 -44.76
C PRO A 179 -34.47 17.18 -43.70
N ARG A 180 -35.41 16.55 -43.00
CA ARG A 180 -35.13 15.48 -42.05
C ARG A 180 -34.13 15.86 -40.95
N ASN A 181 -34.30 17.04 -40.37
CA ASN A 181 -33.39 17.60 -39.37
C ASN A 181 -34.17 18.27 -38.23
N GLY A 182 -34.22 17.63 -37.07
CA GLY A 182 -34.88 18.08 -35.85
C GLY A 182 -36.28 17.50 -35.61
N VAL A 183 -36.71 17.63 -34.36
CA VAL A 183 -37.98 17.08 -33.84
C VAL A 183 -39.20 17.72 -34.51
N MET A 184 -39.24 19.04 -34.64
CA MET A 184 -40.35 19.74 -35.30
C MET A 184 -40.42 19.42 -36.79
N THR A 185 -39.29 19.18 -37.43
CA THR A 185 -39.27 18.72 -38.83
C THR A 185 -39.91 17.34 -38.95
N ALA A 186 -39.68 16.43 -38.00
CA ALA A 186 -40.36 15.13 -37.98
C ALA A 186 -41.88 15.27 -37.78
N VAL A 187 -42.30 16.16 -36.88
CA VAL A 187 -43.72 16.48 -36.66
C VAL A 187 -44.36 17.05 -37.93
N ASP A 188 -43.74 18.05 -38.57
CA ASP A 188 -44.27 18.67 -39.80
C ASP A 188 -44.42 17.65 -40.93
N ASP A 189 -43.41 16.81 -41.15
CA ASP A 189 -43.43 15.76 -42.16
C ASP A 189 -44.54 14.74 -41.86
N PHE A 190 -44.65 14.29 -40.61
CA PHE A 190 -45.68 13.34 -40.18
C PHE A 190 -47.10 13.91 -40.35
N VAL A 191 -47.35 15.14 -39.91
CA VAL A 191 -48.66 15.80 -40.03
C VAL A 191 -49.05 15.98 -41.50
N THR A 192 -48.09 16.33 -42.36
CA THR A 192 -48.31 16.49 -43.80
C THR A 192 -48.73 15.18 -44.47
N GLU A 193 -48.17 14.06 -44.02
CA GLU A 193 -48.45 12.73 -44.56
C GLU A 193 -49.66 12.03 -43.90
N PHE A 194 -50.21 12.59 -42.83
CA PHE A 194 -51.29 11.98 -42.08
C PHE A 194 -52.63 12.07 -42.86
N PRO A 195 -53.33 10.95 -43.12
CA PRO A 195 -54.46 10.92 -44.06
C PRO A 195 -55.77 11.47 -43.49
N ARG A 196 -55.84 11.75 -42.18
CA ARG A 196 -57.03 12.20 -41.45
C ARG A 196 -56.82 13.59 -40.85
N PRO A 197 -57.87 14.36 -40.53
CA PRO A 197 -57.70 15.67 -39.89
C PRO A 197 -57.05 15.54 -38.50
N LEU A 198 -55.89 16.19 -38.33
CA LEU A 198 -55.15 16.24 -37.08
C LEU A 198 -55.07 17.69 -36.58
N ARG A 199 -55.53 17.91 -35.36
CA ARG A 199 -55.36 19.18 -34.65
C ARG A 199 -53.96 19.20 -34.04
N THR A 200 -53.15 20.17 -34.46
CA THR A 200 -51.77 20.38 -34.00
C THR A 200 -51.67 21.70 -33.27
N MET A 201 -51.12 21.67 -32.05
CA MET A 201 -50.85 22.87 -31.25
C MET A 201 -49.40 22.87 -30.79
N VAL A 202 -48.71 24.00 -30.96
CA VAL A 202 -47.32 24.17 -30.51
C VAL A 202 -47.27 25.28 -29.48
N LEU A 203 -46.77 24.96 -28.29
CA LEU A 203 -46.52 25.91 -27.20
C LEU A 203 -45.03 26.30 -27.25
N PRO A 204 -44.68 27.54 -27.64
CA PRO A 204 -43.30 27.92 -27.96
C PRO A 204 -42.50 28.40 -26.73
N ILE A 205 -42.73 27.80 -25.56
CA ILE A 205 -41.99 28.11 -24.33
C ILE A 205 -41.18 26.88 -23.91
N TYR A 206 -40.11 27.06 -23.14
CA TYR A 206 -39.26 25.97 -22.60
C TYR A 206 -38.94 24.87 -23.63
N PHE A 207 -38.12 25.21 -24.63
CA PHE A 207 -37.73 24.31 -25.75
C PHE A 207 -38.87 23.80 -26.63
N GLY A 208 -40.13 24.16 -26.36
CA GLY A 208 -41.29 23.87 -27.18
C GLY A 208 -42.01 22.58 -26.79
N LEU A 209 -43.34 22.61 -26.82
CA LEU A 209 -44.20 21.44 -26.62
C LEU A 209 -45.21 21.35 -27.77
N ALA A 210 -45.29 20.22 -28.47
CA ALA A 210 -46.30 19.94 -29.49
C ALA A 210 -47.39 19.01 -28.94
N ILE A 211 -48.64 19.28 -29.28
CA ILE A 211 -49.80 18.44 -28.97
C ILE A 211 -50.48 18.06 -30.29
N LEU A 212 -50.62 16.76 -30.53
CA LEU A 212 -51.22 16.17 -31.71
C LEU A 212 -52.47 15.38 -31.32
N VAL A 213 -53.63 15.76 -31.87
CA VAL A 213 -54.92 15.13 -31.58
C VAL A 213 -55.73 14.93 -32.84
N GLU A 214 -56.16 13.70 -33.11
CA GLU A 214 -57.08 13.43 -34.22
C GLU A 214 -58.47 14.01 -33.96
N GLU A 215 -59.14 14.58 -34.96
CA GLU A 215 -60.49 15.16 -34.79
C GLU A 215 -61.55 14.13 -34.33
N GLU A 216 -61.28 12.83 -34.55
CA GLU A 216 -62.11 11.77 -33.99
C GLU A 216 -62.09 11.76 -32.45
N TRP A 217 -60.97 12.13 -31.80
CA TRP A 217 -60.91 12.27 -30.35
C TRP A 217 -61.79 13.42 -29.85
N VAL A 218 -61.78 14.56 -30.54
CA VAL A 218 -62.65 15.70 -30.21
C VAL A 218 -64.12 15.31 -30.33
N SER A 219 -64.46 14.50 -31.33
CA SER A 219 -65.81 13.98 -31.53
C SER A 219 -66.24 12.98 -30.44
N ARG A 220 -65.32 12.13 -29.97
CA ARG A 220 -65.57 11.13 -28.92
C ARG A 220 -65.53 11.73 -27.51
N ARG A 221 -64.73 12.76 -27.31
CA ARG A 221 -64.43 13.45 -26.05
C ARG A 221 -64.39 14.97 -26.28
N PRO A 222 -65.54 15.65 -26.29
CA PRO A 222 -65.61 17.10 -26.52
C PRO A 222 -64.76 17.91 -25.53
N GLU A 223 -64.49 17.35 -24.35
CA GLU A 223 -63.62 17.94 -23.32
C GLU A 223 -62.19 18.19 -23.84
N VAL A 224 -61.66 17.33 -24.72
CA VAL A 224 -60.33 17.51 -25.33
C VAL A 224 -60.33 18.74 -26.23
N GLY A 225 -61.36 18.89 -27.07
CA GLY A 225 -61.51 20.06 -27.94
C GLY A 225 -61.65 21.36 -27.13
N ALA A 226 -62.47 21.33 -26.08
CA ALA A 226 -62.67 22.48 -25.20
C ALA A 226 -61.38 22.90 -24.47
N PHE A 227 -60.55 21.94 -24.04
CA PHE A 227 -59.26 22.24 -23.42
C PHE A 227 -58.26 22.86 -24.41
N LEU A 228 -58.19 22.32 -25.64
CA LEU A 228 -57.35 22.90 -26.69
C LEU A 228 -57.83 24.31 -27.10
N ASP A 229 -59.14 24.53 -27.19
CA ASP A 229 -59.71 25.87 -27.46
C ASP A 229 -59.38 26.85 -26.32
N TRP A 230 -59.43 26.39 -25.07
CA TRP A 230 -59.03 27.20 -23.91
C TRP A 230 -57.55 27.54 -23.92
N LEU A 231 -56.66 26.61 -24.27
CA LEU A 231 -55.22 26.89 -24.39
C LEU A 231 -54.92 27.97 -25.43
N ASP A 232 -55.67 28.03 -26.53
CA ASP A 232 -55.53 29.07 -27.56
C ASP A 232 -56.28 30.38 -27.22
N SER A 233 -57.10 30.38 -26.18
CA SER A 233 -57.78 31.59 -25.70
C SER A 233 -56.80 32.57 -25.02
N ASN A 234 -57.26 33.80 -24.75
CA ASN A 234 -56.44 34.78 -24.02
C ASN A 234 -56.09 34.27 -22.61
N ASP A 235 -57.02 33.62 -21.91
CA ASP A 235 -56.77 33.09 -20.56
C ASP A 235 -55.70 31.99 -20.57
N GLY A 236 -55.73 31.10 -21.58
CA GLY A 236 -54.72 30.07 -21.77
C GLY A 236 -53.35 30.67 -22.09
N LYS A 237 -53.30 31.70 -22.95
CA LYS A 237 -52.08 32.44 -23.29
C LYS A 237 -51.51 33.19 -22.08
N ASP A 238 -52.35 33.80 -21.26
CA ASP A 238 -51.94 34.47 -20.02
C ASP A 238 -51.33 33.46 -19.02
N MET A 239 -51.94 32.28 -18.86
CA MET A 239 -51.36 31.19 -18.06
C MET A 239 -49.99 30.73 -18.58
N LEU A 240 -49.82 30.61 -19.90
CA LEU A 240 -48.54 30.25 -20.51
C LEU A 240 -47.47 31.34 -20.32
N LEU A 241 -47.85 32.61 -20.33
CA LEU A 241 -46.95 33.73 -20.01
C LEU A 241 -46.49 33.66 -18.55
N GLU A 242 -47.40 33.43 -17.61
CA GLU A 242 -47.05 33.25 -16.19
C GLU A 242 -46.12 32.05 -15.99
N LEU A 243 -46.42 30.92 -16.63
CA LEU A 243 -45.58 29.73 -16.59
C LEU A 243 -44.18 30.00 -17.16
N SER A 244 -44.09 30.69 -18.31
CA SER A 244 -42.82 31.06 -18.94
C SER A 244 -41.97 31.96 -18.04
N GLU A 245 -42.59 32.95 -17.38
CA GLU A 245 -41.88 33.85 -16.46
C GLU A 245 -41.41 33.12 -15.20
N SER A 246 -42.21 32.19 -14.65
CA SER A 246 -41.78 31.35 -13.52
C SER A 246 -40.54 30.53 -13.89
N ILE A 247 -40.59 29.82 -15.02
CA ILE A 247 -39.47 29.00 -15.52
C ILE A 247 -38.22 29.87 -15.71
N ARG A 248 -38.35 31.07 -16.30
CA ARG A 248 -37.25 32.00 -16.51
C ARG A 248 -36.63 32.45 -15.19
N ILE A 249 -37.45 32.82 -14.21
CA ILE A 249 -36.99 33.26 -12.88
C ILE A 249 -36.28 32.12 -12.15
N ASP A 250 -36.85 30.92 -12.14
CA ASP A 250 -36.25 29.76 -11.48
C ASP A 250 -34.90 29.38 -12.10
N ALA A 251 -34.81 29.40 -13.45
CA ALA A 251 -33.55 29.19 -14.16
C ALA A 251 -32.50 30.27 -13.83
N MET A 252 -32.89 31.54 -13.73
CA MET A 252 -31.99 32.63 -13.35
C MET A 252 -31.53 32.51 -11.89
N LEU A 253 -32.42 32.13 -10.97
CA LEU A 253 -32.08 31.90 -9.56
C LEU A 253 -31.09 30.75 -9.43
N PHE A 254 -31.32 29.65 -10.12
CA PHE A 254 -30.39 28.51 -10.19
C PHE A 254 -29.01 28.96 -10.71
N GLN A 255 -28.97 29.66 -11.84
CA GLN A 255 -27.71 30.16 -12.41
C GLN A 255 -26.99 31.13 -11.47
N HIS A 256 -27.70 32.02 -10.77
CA HIS A 256 -27.08 32.96 -9.85
C HIS A 256 -26.58 32.29 -8.56
N GLN A 257 -27.38 31.41 -7.96
CA GLN A 257 -27.03 30.75 -6.70
C GLN A 257 -25.96 29.67 -6.86
N ILE A 258 -26.02 28.87 -7.93
CA ILE A 258 -25.14 27.72 -8.08
C ILE A 258 -23.89 28.09 -8.87
N TYR A 259 -24.04 28.78 -10.00
CA TYR A 259 -22.90 29.08 -10.86
C TYR A 259 -22.09 30.26 -10.33
N PHE A 260 -22.69 31.44 -10.19
CA PHE A 260 -21.92 32.65 -9.83
C PHE A 260 -21.51 32.68 -8.35
N ASN A 261 -22.43 32.40 -7.41
CA ASN A 261 -22.07 32.37 -6.00
C ASN A 261 -21.18 31.17 -5.66
N GLY A 262 -21.40 30.01 -6.28
CA GLY A 262 -20.54 28.84 -6.13
C GLY A 262 -19.12 29.08 -6.64
N GLN A 263 -18.97 29.67 -7.84
CA GLN A 263 -17.66 30.01 -8.39
C GLN A 263 -16.94 31.07 -7.55
N ALA A 264 -17.63 32.14 -7.12
CA ALA A 264 -17.05 33.15 -6.24
C ALA A 264 -16.64 32.59 -4.87
N ALA A 265 -17.44 31.69 -4.29
CA ALA A 265 -17.09 31.00 -3.05
C ALA A 265 -15.88 30.09 -3.24
N THR A 266 -15.80 29.36 -4.35
CA THR A 266 -14.67 28.48 -4.70
C THR A 266 -13.39 29.30 -4.87
N GLU A 267 -13.42 30.40 -5.61
CA GLU A 267 -12.26 31.27 -5.80
C GLU A 267 -11.79 31.89 -4.47
N ALA A 268 -12.73 32.28 -3.61
CA ALA A 268 -12.42 32.80 -2.27
C ALA A 268 -11.82 31.72 -1.35
N LEU A 269 -12.23 30.46 -1.48
CA LEU A 269 -11.66 29.34 -0.76
C LEU A 269 -10.27 28.98 -1.28
N ALA A 270 -10.09 28.93 -2.61
CA ALA A 270 -8.80 28.71 -3.26
C ALA A 270 -7.77 29.76 -2.80
N THR A 271 -8.16 31.03 -2.81
CA THR A 271 -7.33 32.14 -2.29
C THR A 271 -6.90 31.90 -0.84
N LYS A 272 -7.83 31.50 0.05
CA LYS A 272 -7.52 31.24 1.47
C LYS A 272 -6.62 30.02 1.65
N TYR A 273 -6.87 28.96 0.89
CA TYR A 273 -6.08 27.73 0.90
C TYR A 273 -4.64 28.00 0.45
N LEU A 274 -4.46 28.71 -0.66
CA LEU A 274 -3.15 29.09 -1.18
C LEU A 274 -2.41 30.06 -0.24
N ASP A 275 -3.12 31.02 0.37
CA ASP A 275 -2.52 31.89 1.39
C ASP A 275 -1.99 31.10 2.59
N SER A 276 -2.79 30.18 3.12
CA SER A 276 -2.41 29.32 4.24
C SER A 276 -1.23 28.41 3.88
N THR A 277 -1.28 27.80 2.69
CA THR A 277 -0.20 26.94 2.16
C THR A 277 1.10 27.72 2.06
N LYS A 278 1.08 28.92 1.46
CA LYS A 278 2.26 29.78 1.33
C LYS A 278 2.85 30.16 2.70
N ARG A 279 2.03 30.48 3.72
CA ARG A 279 2.50 30.78 5.10
C ARG A 279 3.12 29.56 5.78
N ALA A 280 2.59 28.37 5.52
CA ALA A 280 3.15 27.12 6.02
C ALA A 280 4.48 26.78 5.32
N LEU A 281 4.57 26.95 4.01
CA LEU A 281 5.80 26.73 3.23
C LEU A 281 6.94 27.65 3.68
N THR A 282 6.64 28.90 4.03
CA THR A 282 7.61 29.87 4.59
C THR A 282 7.78 29.78 6.11
N ASN A 283 7.08 28.85 6.77
CA ASN A 283 7.07 28.65 8.22
C ASN A 283 6.70 29.91 9.04
N GLU A 284 5.88 30.80 8.50
CA GLU A 284 5.44 32.04 9.16
C GLU A 284 4.64 31.82 10.46
N HIS A 285 4.14 30.60 10.68
CA HIS A 285 3.37 30.25 11.87
C HIS A 285 4.22 29.95 13.10
N TYR A 286 5.52 29.69 12.93
CA TYR A 286 6.39 29.17 14.00
C TYR A 286 7.73 29.90 14.11
N LEU A 287 7.79 31.17 13.70
CA LEU A 287 9.01 31.98 13.72
C LEU A 287 9.61 32.09 15.13
N GLU A 288 8.77 32.19 16.15
CA GLU A 288 9.19 32.21 17.55
C GLU A 288 9.83 30.89 18.00
N VAL A 289 9.49 29.76 17.37
CA VAL A 289 10.13 28.47 17.67
C VAL A 289 11.52 28.43 17.05
N GLU A 290 11.66 28.88 15.80
CA GLU A 290 12.96 28.98 15.14
C GLU A 290 13.93 29.90 15.88
N VAL A 291 13.47 31.06 16.37
CA VAL A 291 14.30 31.97 17.17
C VAL A 291 14.75 31.30 18.48
N ARG A 292 13.89 30.51 19.14
CA ARG A 292 14.29 29.74 20.32
C ARG A 292 15.35 28.69 20.00
N LEU A 293 15.18 27.96 18.90
CA LEU A 293 16.14 26.95 18.46
C LEU A 293 17.49 27.59 18.14
N ALA A 294 17.50 28.73 17.45
CA ALA A 294 18.70 29.48 17.16
C ALA A 294 19.40 29.97 18.45
N HIS A 295 18.64 30.48 19.42
CA HIS A 295 19.18 30.87 20.72
C HIS A 295 19.80 29.68 21.48
N LEU A 296 19.16 28.51 21.45
CA LEU A 296 19.71 27.30 22.05
C LEU A 296 20.98 26.83 21.34
N ALA A 297 21.00 26.84 20.00
CA ALA A 297 22.17 26.49 19.21
C ALA A 297 23.35 27.41 19.53
N ASP A 298 23.10 28.72 19.59
CA ASP A 298 24.11 29.72 19.97
C ASP A 298 24.69 29.48 21.37
N CYS A 299 23.82 29.12 22.32
CA CYS A 299 24.22 28.78 23.68
C CYS A 299 25.12 27.53 23.70
N VAL A 300 24.82 26.51 22.89
CA VAL A 300 25.64 25.30 22.75
C VAL A 300 27.00 25.65 22.13
N GLU A 301 27.01 26.35 21.00
CA GLU A 301 28.25 26.71 20.28
C GLU A 301 29.19 27.57 21.12
N ARG A 302 28.64 28.47 21.95
CA ARG A 302 29.42 29.38 22.79
C ARG A 302 29.57 28.90 24.23
N GLU A 303 29.17 27.67 24.53
CA GLU A 303 29.23 27.05 25.86
C GLU A 303 28.61 27.94 26.97
N ARG A 304 27.48 28.60 26.67
CA ARG A 304 26.76 29.50 27.58
C ARG A 304 25.44 28.89 28.06
N PRO A 305 24.99 29.17 29.29
CA PRO A 305 23.69 28.71 29.76
C PRO A 305 22.55 29.45 29.04
N PRO A 306 21.44 28.76 28.71
CA PRO A 306 20.34 29.36 27.99
C PRO A 306 19.60 30.42 28.82
N GLN A 307 19.32 31.56 28.19
CA GLN A 307 18.55 32.63 28.83
C GLN A 307 17.04 32.30 28.84
N ILE A 308 16.48 32.07 30.03
CA ILE A 308 15.06 31.75 30.23
C ILE A 308 14.10 32.80 29.63
N PRO A 309 14.35 34.13 29.72
CA PRO A 309 13.47 35.12 29.11
C PRO A 309 13.35 34.99 27.58
N SER A 310 14.48 34.78 26.88
CA SER A 310 14.55 34.50 25.43
C SER A 310 13.79 33.22 25.06
N LEU A 311 13.88 32.17 25.88
CA LEU A 311 13.12 30.94 25.64
C LEU A 311 11.61 31.11 25.87
N ARG A 312 11.21 31.93 26.85
CA ARG A 312 9.79 32.12 27.18
C ARG A 312 9.09 33.03 26.15
N ASP A 313 9.70 34.17 25.81
CA ASP A 313 9.15 35.19 24.92
C ASP A 313 10.25 35.77 24.00
N PRO A 314 10.62 35.04 22.94
CA PRO A 314 11.66 35.46 21.99
C PRO A 314 11.26 36.70 21.19
N ILE A 315 9.97 36.96 21.01
CA ILE A 315 9.48 38.15 20.29
C ILE A 315 9.90 39.42 21.02
N ARG A 316 9.87 39.38 22.35
CA ARG A 316 10.26 40.51 23.20
C ARG A 316 11.75 40.55 23.50
N HIS A 317 12.34 39.40 23.84
CA HIS A 317 13.71 39.35 24.36
C HIS A 317 14.77 39.18 23.26
N ASP A 318 14.40 38.62 22.10
CA ASP A 318 15.25 38.49 20.91
C ASP A 318 14.60 39.20 19.71
N ALA A 319 14.02 40.37 19.96
CA ALA A 319 13.19 41.12 19.01
C ALA A 319 13.88 41.47 17.68
N VAL A 320 15.22 41.56 17.67
CA VAL A 320 16.02 41.79 16.45
C VAL A 320 16.04 40.52 15.61
N ALA A 321 16.45 39.38 16.18
CA ALA A 321 16.48 38.09 15.49
C ALA A 321 15.09 37.70 14.94
N TYR A 322 14.02 37.91 15.72
CA TYR A 322 12.65 37.67 15.26
C TYR A 322 12.24 38.57 14.10
N ARG A 323 12.55 39.88 14.18
CA ARG A 323 12.23 40.84 13.12
C ARG A 323 12.99 40.53 11.84
N ASN A 324 14.28 40.21 11.96
CA ASN A 324 15.12 39.86 10.83
C ASN A 324 14.59 38.60 10.16
N LEU A 325 14.37 37.52 10.92
CA LEU A 325 13.79 36.27 10.41
C LEU A 325 12.44 36.51 9.71
N ARG A 326 11.55 37.32 10.30
CA ARG A 326 10.26 37.67 9.69
C ARG A 326 10.43 38.44 8.38
N THR A 327 11.40 39.37 8.30
CA THR A 327 11.72 40.08 7.06
C THR A 327 12.19 39.08 6.00
N VAL A 328 13.16 38.22 6.33
CA VAL A 328 13.67 37.22 5.38
C VAL A 328 12.56 36.27 4.90
N ARG A 329 11.65 35.81 5.78
CA ARG A 329 10.52 34.97 5.37
C ARG A 329 9.55 35.68 4.43
N ARG A 330 9.40 37.00 4.54
CA ARG A 330 8.51 37.76 3.66
C ARG A 330 9.15 38.14 2.34
N THR A 331 10.39 38.62 2.37
CA THR A 331 11.07 39.20 1.20
C THR A 331 12.00 38.22 0.50
N GLY A 332 12.47 37.18 1.19
CA GLY A 332 13.52 36.28 0.68
C GLY A 332 14.94 36.84 0.78
N GLN A 333 15.12 38.05 1.32
CA GLN A 333 16.42 38.74 1.41
C GLN A 333 16.88 38.90 2.86
N VAL A 334 18.17 38.65 3.09
CA VAL A 334 18.86 38.92 4.36
C VAL A 334 19.24 40.40 4.42
N PRO A 335 18.83 41.16 5.45
CA PRO A 335 19.25 42.56 5.60
C PRO A 335 20.78 42.68 5.75
N GLU A 336 21.40 43.67 5.10
CA GLU A 336 22.85 43.87 5.14
C GLU A 336 23.37 44.09 6.58
N GLY A 337 24.39 43.32 6.97
CA GLY A 337 25.09 43.48 8.25
C GLY A 337 24.36 42.91 9.48
N GLU A 338 23.28 42.15 9.29
CA GLU A 338 22.45 41.60 10.36
C GLU A 338 22.58 40.07 10.47
N ASP A 339 22.75 39.55 11.70
CA ASP A 339 22.71 38.11 11.96
C ASP A 339 21.26 37.59 11.90
N VAL A 340 21.05 36.49 11.17
CA VAL A 340 19.74 35.82 11.03
C VAL A 340 19.83 34.38 11.54
N PRO A 341 18.81 33.91 12.30
CA PRO A 341 18.67 32.50 12.67
C PRO A 341 18.87 31.52 11.51
N PRO A 342 19.38 30.29 11.75
CA PRO A 342 19.57 29.27 10.73
C PRO A 342 18.29 29.00 9.94
N MET A 343 18.38 29.09 8.60
CA MET A 343 17.24 29.14 7.69
C MET A 343 16.65 27.77 7.30
N GLY A 344 17.15 26.67 7.87
CA GLY A 344 16.92 25.29 7.40
C GLY A 344 15.54 24.69 7.66
N TYR A 345 14.60 25.40 8.29
CA TYR A 345 13.32 24.84 8.73
C TYR A 345 12.16 25.02 7.73
N ALA A 346 12.16 26.06 6.90
CA ALA A 346 11.13 26.31 5.90
C ALA A 346 11.27 25.40 4.67
N TYR A 347 10.16 25.07 4.00
CA TYR A 347 10.15 24.37 2.72
C TYR A 347 10.45 25.32 1.55
N GLY A 348 9.93 26.55 1.63
CA GLY A 348 10.17 27.63 0.67
C GLY A 348 11.22 28.61 1.19
N THR A 349 12.43 28.55 0.63
CA THR A 349 13.57 29.37 1.08
C THR A 349 13.63 30.76 0.44
N ARG A 350 12.76 31.03 -0.54
CA ARG A 350 12.75 32.26 -1.37
C ARG A 350 11.80 33.35 -0.89
N GLY A 351 11.19 33.14 0.26
CA GLY A 351 10.27 34.08 0.89
C GLY A 351 8.90 34.16 0.23
N ARG A 352 7.98 34.83 0.95
CA ARG A 352 6.56 34.92 0.60
C ARG A 352 6.32 35.65 -0.72
N ALA A 353 7.04 36.74 -0.97
CA ALA A 353 6.88 37.55 -2.18
C ALA A 353 7.08 36.75 -3.48
N SER A 354 8.05 35.83 -3.52
CA SER A 354 8.31 34.98 -4.68
C SER A 354 7.19 33.95 -4.90
N LEU A 355 6.61 33.43 -3.82
CA LEU A 355 5.46 32.51 -3.89
C LEU A 355 4.17 33.22 -4.32
N ASP A 356 3.96 34.47 -3.89
CA ASP A 356 2.85 35.30 -4.35
C ASP A 356 3.00 35.62 -5.85
N ALA A 357 4.18 36.06 -6.28
CA ALA A 357 4.47 36.30 -7.70
C ALA A 357 4.29 35.05 -8.57
N LEU A 358 4.61 33.86 -8.04
CA LEU A 358 4.34 32.60 -8.72
C LEU A 358 2.84 32.34 -8.90
N THR A 359 2.04 32.64 -7.85
CA THR A 359 0.58 32.49 -7.89
C THR A 359 -0.02 33.41 -8.95
N ASP A 360 0.37 34.70 -8.95
CA ASP A 360 -0.10 35.69 -9.92
C ASP A 360 0.26 35.29 -11.36
N LEU A 361 1.44 34.71 -11.56
CA LEU A 361 1.88 34.22 -12.86
C LEU A 361 1.08 32.99 -13.32
N LEU A 362 0.75 32.08 -12.39
CA LEU A 362 -0.10 30.92 -12.67
C LEU A 362 -1.55 31.35 -12.99
N ASP A 363 -2.07 32.37 -12.31
CA ASP A 363 -3.37 32.96 -12.63
C ASP A 363 -3.40 33.50 -14.06
N GLY A 364 -2.36 34.23 -14.48
CA GLY A 364 -2.23 34.66 -15.86
C GLY A 364 -2.18 33.48 -16.86
N LEU A 365 -1.43 32.41 -16.55
CA LEU A 365 -1.40 31.21 -17.42
C LEU A 365 -2.77 30.51 -17.50
N ARG A 366 -3.53 30.49 -16.41
CA ARG A 366 -4.88 29.90 -16.32
C ARG A 366 -5.89 30.71 -17.12
N ASP A 367 -5.87 32.04 -16.96
CA ASP A 367 -6.73 33.00 -17.67
C ASP A 367 -6.46 32.99 -19.19
N ASP A 368 -5.19 32.87 -19.57
CA ASP A 368 -4.75 32.73 -20.97
C ASP A 368 -5.02 31.33 -21.55
N HIS A 369 -5.49 30.38 -20.73
CA HIS A 369 -5.73 28.98 -21.08
C HIS A 369 -4.52 28.26 -21.70
N VAL A 370 -3.31 28.59 -21.23
CA VAL A 370 -2.06 27.98 -21.71
C VAL A 370 -2.02 26.51 -21.29
N ARG A 371 -1.91 25.60 -22.27
CA ARG A 371 -1.88 24.15 -22.03
C ARG A 371 -0.47 23.66 -21.67
N GLY A 372 -0.40 22.53 -20.96
CA GLY A 372 0.85 21.85 -20.61
C GLY A 372 1.06 21.70 -19.10
N ASP A 373 2.02 20.86 -18.76
CA ASP A 373 2.40 20.54 -17.39
C ASP A 373 3.19 21.68 -16.73
N LEU A 374 3.45 21.55 -15.43
CA LEU A 374 4.30 22.46 -14.66
C LEU A 374 5.60 21.72 -14.32
N ALA A 375 6.76 22.32 -14.57
CA ALA A 375 8.04 21.72 -14.20
C ALA A 375 8.85 22.66 -13.30
N THR A 376 9.52 22.08 -12.31
CA THR A 376 10.47 22.78 -11.45
C THR A 376 11.77 21.99 -11.36
N CYS A 377 12.88 22.66 -11.63
CA CYS A 377 14.24 22.14 -11.52
C CYS A 377 14.96 22.84 -10.38
N GLY A 378 15.72 22.14 -9.54
CA GLY A 378 16.42 22.76 -8.40
C GLY A 378 15.44 23.14 -7.30
N VAL A 379 14.96 22.13 -6.58
CA VAL A 379 13.74 22.22 -5.76
C VAL A 379 14.03 22.51 -4.30
N GLY A 380 15.29 22.41 -3.87
CA GLY A 380 15.68 22.58 -2.47
C GLY A 380 14.93 21.59 -1.57
N ARG A 381 14.06 22.08 -0.70
CA ARG A 381 13.18 21.25 0.16
C ARG A 381 11.79 21.01 -0.43
N GLY A 382 11.53 21.47 -1.66
CA GLY A 382 10.29 21.20 -2.38
C GLY A 382 9.22 22.29 -2.31
N GLY A 383 9.45 23.41 -1.62
CA GLY A 383 8.39 24.40 -1.36
C GLY A 383 7.71 24.95 -2.61
N THR A 384 8.47 25.30 -3.65
CA THR A 384 7.90 25.74 -4.94
C THR A 384 7.08 24.63 -5.58
N ALA A 385 7.58 23.39 -5.58
CA ALA A 385 6.91 22.25 -6.18
C ALA A 385 5.57 21.95 -5.49
N ILE A 386 5.55 21.99 -4.16
CA ILE A 386 4.32 21.83 -3.35
C ILE A 386 3.31 22.93 -3.69
N LEU A 387 3.76 24.19 -3.85
CA LEU A 387 2.85 25.27 -4.23
C LEU A 387 2.27 25.08 -5.63
N LEU A 388 3.05 24.59 -6.61
CA LEU A 388 2.53 24.29 -7.94
C LEU A 388 1.40 23.25 -7.88
N ARG A 389 1.59 22.17 -7.11
CA ARG A 389 0.54 21.15 -6.94
C ARG A 389 -0.64 21.67 -6.15
N ALA A 390 -0.41 22.46 -5.09
CA ALA A 390 -1.48 23.12 -4.32
C ALA A 390 -2.32 24.05 -5.20
N TYR A 391 -1.70 24.76 -6.14
CA TYR A 391 -2.41 25.63 -7.09
C TYR A 391 -3.35 24.83 -8.00
N LEU A 392 -2.88 23.70 -8.55
CA LEU A 392 -3.74 22.82 -9.34
C LEU A 392 -4.90 22.27 -8.51
N ASP A 393 -4.66 21.92 -7.25
CA ASP A 393 -5.68 21.45 -6.30
C ASP A 393 -6.77 22.50 -6.05
N ALA A 394 -6.32 23.72 -5.71
CA ALA A 394 -7.17 24.82 -5.30
C ALA A 394 -8.18 25.21 -6.38
N HIS A 395 -7.80 25.01 -7.64
CA HIS A 395 -8.59 25.39 -8.81
C HIS A 395 -9.19 24.20 -9.55
N GLY A 396 -9.05 22.97 -9.02
CA GLY A 396 -9.58 21.75 -9.66
C GLY A 396 -9.07 21.54 -11.09
N VAL A 397 -7.78 21.82 -11.32
CA VAL A 397 -7.18 21.72 -12.67
C VAL A 397 -6.74 20.28 -12.91
N ASP A 398 -7.63 19.50 -13.50
CA ASP A 398 -7.37 18.11 -13.86
C ASP A 398 -6.47 17.97 -15.10
N GLY A 399 -5.72 16.86 -15.17
CA GLY A 399 -4.97 16.47 -16.37
C GLY A 399 -3.63 17.19 -16.58
N ARG A 400 -3.13 17.94 -15.59
CA ARG A 400 -1.77 18.50 -15.59
C ARG A 400 -0.88 17.79 -14.58
N GLN A 401 0.37 17.57 -14.94
CA GLN A 401 1.39 17.03 -14.05
C GLN A 401 2.28 18.14 -13.47
N VAL A 402 2.83 17.90 -12.28
CA VAL A 402 3.90 18.66 -11.65
C VAL A 402 5.17 17.82 -11.68
N TRP A 403 6.13 18.22 -12.52
CA TRP A 403 7.43 17.58 -12.66
C TRP A 403 8.45 18.21 -11.72
N VAL A 404 9.05 17.40 -10.84
CA VAL A 404 9.96 17.81 -9.78
C VAL A 404 11.33 17.20 -10.06
N ALA A 405 12.23 17.98 -10.65
CA ALA A 405 13.55 17.50 -11.08
C ALA A 405 14.68 18.07 -10.21
N ASP A 406 15.48 17.19 -9.62
CA ASP A 406 16.64 17.58 -8.83
C ASP A 406 17.63 16.41 -8.76
N ARG A 407 18.88 16.73 -8.44
CA ARG A 407 19.87 15.72 -8.05
C ARG A 407 19.54 15.13 -6.68
N PHE A 408 18.85 15.88 -5.81
CA PHE A 408 18.68 15.53 -4.40
C PHE A 408 20.06 15.25 -3.77
N ARG A 409 20.19 14.36 -2.77
CA ARG A 409 21.50 13.96 -2.21
C ARG A 409 22.30 12.98 -3.09
N ALA A 410 22.14 13.03 -4.42
CA ALA A 410 22.95 12.23 -5.34
C ALA A 410 24.29 12.93 -5.64
N ALA A 411 25.35 12.46 -4.97
CA ALA A 411 26.71 12.98 -5.15
C ALA A 411 27.46 12.31 -6.31
N PRO A 412 28.39 13.01 -6.99
CA PRO A 412 29.39 12.35 -7.84
C PRO A 412 30.27 11.43 -6.98
N GLU A 413 30.80 10.38 -7.60
CA GLU A 413 31.59 9.34 -6.94
C GLU A 413 32.72 9.93 -6.08
N GLY A 414 32.75 9.58 -4.78
CA GLY A 414 33.80 9.99 -3.83
C GLY A 414 33.59 11.32 -3.08
N GLN A 415 32.44 11.99 -3.21
CA GLN A 415 32.13 13.21 -2.46
C GLN A 415 30.92 13.06 -1.52
N LEU A 416 31.02 13.60 -0.31
CA LEU A 416 29.87 13.82 0.59
C LEU A 416 29.31 15.22 0.30
N GLU A 417 28.11 15.30 -0.29
CA GLU A 417 27.50 16.58 -0.72
C GLU A 417 26.98 17.46 0.44
N SER A 418 26.74 16.90 1.62
CA SER A 418 26.38 17.69 2.81
C SER A 418 26.94 17.09 4.09
N ARG A 419 27.71 17.86 4.87
CA ARG A 419 28.16 17.46 6.20
C ARG A 419 27.32 18.19 7.24
N THR A 420 27.06 17.53 8.38
CA THR A 420 26.47 18.21 9.55
C THR A 420 27.32 19.39 10.03
N GLU A 421 28.63 19.34 9.74
CA GLU A 421 29.62 20.38 10.00
C GLU A 421 29.39 21.65 9.17
N ASP A 422 28.73 21.55 8.02
CA ASP A 422 28.40 22.68 7.12
C ASP A 422 27.16 23.47 7.60
N GLY A 423 26.53 23.02 8.68
CA GLY A 423 25.33 23.62 9.28
C GLY A 423 24.02 23.16 8.66
N LEU A 424 22.92 23.22 9.44
CA LEU A 424 21.59 22.77 9.03
C LEU A 424 21.04 23.45 7.77
N ALA A 425 21.48 24.68 7.48
CA ALA A 425 21.08 25.43 6.29
C ALA A 425 21.76 24.94 5.00
N ALA A 426 22.89 24.23 5.10
CA ALA A 426 23.64 23.68 3.96
C ALA A 426 23.19 22.25 3.58
N LEU A 427 22.26 21.65 4.34
CA LEU A 427 21.73 20.33 4.03
C LEU A 427 20.86 20.36 2.77
N ARG A 428 21.34 19.72 1.70
CA ARG A 428 20.52 19.46 0.50
C ARG A 428 19.34 18.56 0.83
N GLY A 429 18.20 18.86 0.20
CA GLY A 429 16.97 18.09 0.35
C GLY A 429 17.13 16.67 -0.20
N ASP A 430 16.79 15.68 0.61
CA ASP A 430 16.65 14.31 0.16
C ASP A 430 15.31 14.12 -0.58
N LEU A 431 15.25 13.19 -1.54
CA LEU A 431 14.01 12.92 -2.28
C LEU A 431 12.88 12.52 -1.33
N ASN A 432 13.16 11.70 -0.30
CA ASN A 432 12.13 11.31 0.66
C ASN A 432 11.67 12.50 1.50
N GLN A 433 12.56 13.42 1.87
CA GLN A 433 12.16 14.65 2.58
C GLN A 433 11.25 15.54 1.74
N VAL A 434 11.51 15.63 0.43
CA VAL A 434 10.64 16.39 -0.48
C VAL A 434 9.28 15.71 -0.60
N ARG A 435 9.24 14.37 -0.78
CA ARG A 435 7.99 13.58 -0.82
C ARG A 435 7.19 13.68 0.48
N GLU A 436 7.86 13.58 1.62
CA GLU A 436 7.26 13.78 2.95
C GLU A 436 6.69 15.20 3.08
N GLY A 437 7.37 16.20 2.50
CA GLY A 437 6.84 17.54 2.32
C GLY A 437 5.49 17.53 1.63
N PHE A 438 5.38 16.97 0.41
CA PHE A 438 4.10 16.85 -0.30
C PHE A 438 3.02 16.11 0.51
N ASP A 439 3.38 15.01 1.19
CA ASP A 439 2.48 14.20 2.00
C ASP A 439 1.92 14.98 3.21
N HIS A 440 2.74 15.78 3.89
CA HIS A 440 2.31 16.65 4.98
C HIS A 440 1.24 17.68 4.55
N PHE A 441 1.20 18.07 3.28
CA PHE A 441 0.17 18.94 2.72
C PHE A 441 -1.00 18.18 2.08
N GLY A 442 -0.96 16.84 2.04
CA GLY A 442 -1.96 16.01 1.38
C GLY A 442 -1.91 16.11 -0.15
N LEU A 443 -0.74 16.43 -0.72
CA LEU A 443 -0.55 16.75 -2.14
C LEU A 443 0.35 15.73 -2.87
N LEU A 444 0.69 14.61 -2.24
CA LEU A 444 1.46 13.54 -2.88
C LEU A 444 0.53 12.55 -3.59
N ASP A 445 0.41 12.68 -4.91
CA ASP A 445 -0.44 11.83 -5.75
C ASP A 445 0.23 11.47 -7.09
N ASP A 446 -0.56 10.93 -8.03
CA ASP A 446 -0.10 10.52 -9.37
C ASP A 446 0.01 11.68 -10.37
N THR A 447 -0.34 12.90 -9.97
CA THR A 447 -0.11 14.12 -10.75
C THR A 447 1.23 14.77 -10.40
N THR A 448 1.95 14.26 -9.39
CA THR A 448 3.29 14.73 -9.02
C THR A 448 4.34 13.69 -9.39
N ARG A 449 5.32 14.06 -10.24
CA ARG A 449 6.34 13.15 -10.78
C ARG A 449 7.74 13.64 -10.42
N PHE A 450 8.57 12.74 -9.93
CA PHE A 450 9.93 13.06 -9.46
C PHE A 450 10.98 12.54 -10.44
N LEU A 451 11.96 13.39 -10.77
CA LEU A 451 13.11 13.06 -11.60
C LEU A 451 14.38 13.22 -10.76
N GLN A 452 14.86 12.11 -10.20
CA GLN A 452 16.09 12.06 -9.40
C GLN A 452 17.32 11.76 -10.26
N GLY A 453 18.30 12.65 -10.19
CA GLY A 453 19.62 12.49 -10.83
C GLY A 453 20.08 13.76 -11.51
N ASP A 454 21.17 13.67 -12.29
CA ASP A 454 21.64 14.79 -13.10
C ASP A 454 20.57 15.24 -14.10
N LEU A 455 20.35 16.55 -14.22
CA LEU A 455 19.35 17.11 -15.13
C LEU A 455 19.67 16.79 -16.59
N ALA A 456 20.96 16.77 -16.97
CA ALA A 456 21.39 16.40 -18.31
C ALA A 456 21.08 14.93 -18.66
N ALA A 457 20.96 14.06 -17.65
CA ALA A 457 20.64 12.64 -17.83
C ALA A 457 19.14 12.35 -17.66
N THR A 458 18.43 13.12 -16.82
CA THR A 458 17.05 12.81 -16.44
C THR A 458 15.99 13.50 -17.31
N LEU A 459 16.26 14.70 -17.81
CA LEU A 459 15.31 15.48 -18.59
C LEU A 459 15.12 15.02 -20.05
N PRO A 460 16.12 14.45 -20.76
CA PRO A 460 15.92 13.94 -22.12
C PRO A 460 14.80 12.92 -22.23
N ASP A 461 14.80 11.92 -21.34
CA ASP A 461 13.87 10.77 -21.37
C ASP A 461 12.59 11.01 -20.55
N ALA A 462 12.44 12.19 -19.93
CA ALA A 462 11.24 12.52 -19.18
C ALA A 462 10.04 12.55 -20.15
N PRO A 463 8.92 11.86 -19.85
CA PRO A 463 7.75 11.81 -20.72
C PRO A 463 6.88 13.08 -20.56
N ILE A 464 7.52 14.24 -20.74
CA ILE A 464 6.90 15.57 -20.73
C ILE A 464 6.58 15.95 -22.17
N GLU A 465 5.31 16.01 -22.53
CA GLU A 465 4.88 16.38 -23.89
C GLU A 465 4.90 17.90 -24.12
N SER A 466 4.35 18.67 -23.16
CA SER A 466 4.21 20.12 -23.24
C SER A 466 4.22 20.73 -21.85
N LEU A 467 4.80 21.93 -21.70
CA LEU A 467 4.84 22.68 -20.44
C LEU A 467 4.11 24.03 -20.55
N ALA A 468 3.36 24.41 -19.53
CA ALA A 468 2.84 25.76 -19.33
C ALA A 468 3.80 26.62 -18.50
N LEU A 469 4.55 26.00 -17.59
CA LEU A 469 5.52 26.66 -16.71
C LEU A 469 6.80 25.85 -16.60
N LEU A 470 7.94 26.53 -16.74
CA LEU A 470 9.27 26.03 -16.38
C LEU A 470 9.86 26.90 -15.28
N HIS A 471 10.08 26.34 -14.10
CA HIS A 471 10.76 27.00 -12.98
C HIS A 471 12.19 26.47 -12.81
N VAL A 472 13.18 27.35 -12.81
CA VAL A 472 14.60 27.07 -12.57
C VAL A 472 14.96 27.67 -11.21
N GLY A 473 15.05 26.82 -10.19
CA GLY A 473 15.22 27.19 -8.79
C GLY A 473 16.67 27.21 -8.28
N PRO A 474 16.86 27.25 -6.94
CA PRO A 474 18.17 27.33 -6.28
C PRO A 474 19.12 26.17 -6.58
N GLY A 475 20.42 26.46 -6.47
CA GLY A 475 21.46 25.45 -6.21
C GLY A 475 21.87 24.59 -7.41
N LEU A 476 21.46 25.00 -8.61
CA LEU A 476 21.77 24.32 -9.87
C LEU A 476 23.11 24.72 -10.45
N GLY A 477 23.62 25.93 -10.17
CA GLY A 477 24.85 26.43 -10.80
C GLY A 477 24.79 26.29 -12.33
N ALA A 478 25.84 25.72 -12.92
CA ALA A 478 25.90 25.50 -14.37
C ALA A 478 24.81 24.56 -14.93
N ALA A 479 24.22 23.69 -14.08
CA ALA A 479 23.16 22.75 -14.48
C ALA A 479 21.83 23.44 -14.79
N ALA A 480 21.67 24.73 -14.43
CA ALA A 480 20.54 25.55 -14.86
C ALA A 480 20.43 25.61 -16.40
N ARG A 481 21.56 25.49 -17.10
CA ARG A 481 21.58 25.41 -18.56
C ARG A 481 20.90 24.14 -19.07
N ASP A 482 21.14 23.00 -18.42
CA ASP A 482 20.64 21.70 -18.87
C ASP A 482 19.11 21.63 -18.70
N ALA A 483 18.56 22.25 -17.64
CA ALA A 483 17.12 22.46 -17.49
C ALA A 483 16.50 23.22 -18.67
N LEU A 484 17.12 24.33 -19.07
CA LEU A 484 16.64 25.19 -20.15
C LEU A 484 16.78 24.50 -21.52
N ASP A 485 17.92 23.89 -21.82
CA ASP A 485 18.17 23.22 -23.10
C ASP A 485 17.16 22.08 -23.35
N HIS A 486 16.76 21.34 -22.32
CA HIS A 486 15.85 20.19 -22.48
C HIS A 486 14.35 20.53 -22.34
N LEU A 487 13.98 21.49 -21.49
CA LEU A 487 12.57 21.78 -21.19
C LEU A 487 12.01 23.00 -21.91
N TYR A 488 12.84 24.01 -22.22
CA TYR A 488 12.36 25.18 -22.96
C TYR A 488 11.76 24.84 -24.34
N PRO A 489 12.32 23.89 -25.13
CA PRO A 489 11.70 23.47 -26.38
C PRO A 489 10.29 22.86 -26.22
N ARG A 490 9.99 22.32 -25.03
CA ARG A 490 8.70 21.70 -24.68
C ARG A 490 7.71 22.71 -24.08
N LEU A 491 8.14 23.94 -23.80
CA LEU A 491 7.26 24.99 -23.30
C LEU A 491 6.31 25.45 -24.40
N ALA A 492 5.02 25.54 -24.11
CA ALA A 492 4.00 26.03 -25.03
C ALA A 492 4.20 27.52 -25.34
N VAL A 493 3.75 27.99 -26.51
CA VAL A 493 3.61 29.42 -26.79
C VAL A 493 2.59 30.01 -25.79
N GLY A 494 2.94 31.13 -25.17
CA GLY A 494 2.24 31.71 -24.03
C GLY A 494 2.69 31.17 -22.66
N GLY A 495 3.45 30.08 -22.62
CA GLY A 495 4.03 29.52 -21.41
C GLY A 495 5.13 30.41 -20.82
N ALA A 496 5.39 30.25 -19.53
CA ALA A 496 6.31 31.09 -18.78
C ALA A 496 7.57 30.33 -18.31
N VAL A 497 8.70 31.04 -18.30
CA VAL A 497 9.92 30.58 -17.63
C VAL A 497 10.18 31.49 -16.44
N VAL A 498 10.36 30.88 -15.26
CA VAL A 498 10.74 31.55 -14.03
C VAL A 498 12.14 31.10 -13.64
N VAL A 499 13.01 32.05 -13.33
CA VAL A 499 14.40 31.80 -12.92
C VAL A 499 14.63 32.45 -11.56
N ASP A 500 14.84 31.62 -10.54
CA ASP A 500 15.07 32.03 -9.14
C ASP A 500 16.31 31.33 -8.51
N PRO A 501 17.52 31.57 -9.07
CA PRO A 501 18.77 30.91 -8.65
C PRO A 501 19.31 31.45 -7.33
N GLY A 502 18.87 32.64 -6.89
CA GLY A 502 19.30 33.30 -5.66
C GLY A 502 20.49 34.24 -5.85
N GLU A 503 20.76 35.07 -4.84
CA GLU A 503 21.90 36.01 -4.87
C GLU A 503 23.26 35.30 -4.82
N ASP A 504 23.32 34.13 -4.19
CA ASP A 504 24.56 33.36 -3.98
C ASP A 504 24.91 32.38 -5.12
N ASP A 505 24.18 32.40 -6.26
CA ASP A 505 24.43 31.50 -7.40
C ASP A 505 24.71 32.28 -8.72
N PRO A 506 25.89 32.90 -8.85
CA PRO A 506 26.27 33.61 -10.08
C PRO A 506 26.46 32.67 -11.27
N ALA A 507 26.78 31.40 -11.04
CA ALA A 507 26.98 30.41 -12.09
C ALA A 507 25.67 30.08 -12.83
N ALA A 508 24.56 29.94 -12.09
CA ALA A 508 23.24 29.76 -12.69
C ALA A 508 22.78 30.99 -13.48
N ARG A 509 23.05 32.21 -12.98
CA ARG A 509 22.74 33.45 -13.71
C ARG A 509 23.48 33.55 -15.04
N GLU A 510 24.78 33.21 -15.07
CA GLU A 510 25.54 33.17 -16.31
C GLU A 510 25.05 32.06 -17.26
N ALA A 511 24.69 30.89 -16.74
CA ALA A 511 24.13 29.79 -17.52
C ALA A 511 22.80 30.18 -18.22
N VAL A 512 21.91 30.86 -17.50
CA VAL A 512 20.65 31.40 -18.03
C VAL A 512 20.91 32.49 -19.08
N ALA A 513 21.84 33.41 -18.80
CA ALA A 513 22.22 34.46 -19.75
C ALA A 513 22.82 33.87 -21.04
N ALA A 514 23.68 32.87 -20.91
CA ALA A 514 24.25 32.13 -22.04
C ALA A 514 23.16 31.42 -22.86
N PHE A 515 22.20 30.76 -22.20
CA PHE A 515 21.06 30.12 -22.88
C PHE A 515 20.28 31.13 -23.72
N ARG A 516 19.91 32.26 -23.12
CA ARG A 516 19.14 33.29 -23.83
C ARG A 516 19.90 33.84 -25.04
N ARG A 517 21.21 34.07 -24.93
CA ARG A 517 22.06 34.50 -26.07
C ARG A 517 22.07 33.46 -27.18
N ASP A 518 22.26 32.19 -26.86
CA ASP A 518 22.35 31.11 -27.86
C ASP A 518 21.00 30.81 -28.53
N ALA A 519 19.92 30.92 -27.77
CA ALA A 519 18.55 30.75 -28.23
C ALA A 519 17.99 31.97 -29.01
N GLY A 520 18.73 33.09 -29.04
CA GLY A 520 18.29 34.34 -29.70
C GLY A 520 17.15 35.05 -28.96
N LEU A 521 17.08 34.91 -27.64
CA LEU A 521 16.04 35.49 -26.78
C LEU A 521 16.46 36.89 -26.29
N ASP A 522 16.46 37.86 -27.21
CA ASP A 522 16.85 39.26 -26.95
C ASP A 522 15.72 40.13 -26.33
N GLY A 523 14.52 39.57 -26.17
CA GLY A 523 13.38 40.26 -25.57
C GLY A 523 13.58 40.60 -24.09
N PRO A 524 12.87 41.61 -23.55
CA PRO A 524 12.97 42.00 -22.15
C PRO A 524 12.54 40.86 -21.21
N THR A 525 13.16 40.80 -20.03
CA THR A 525 12.74 39.96 -18.89
C THR A 525 12.05 40.81 -17.85
N ASP A 526 11.01 40.27 -17.23
CA ASP A 526 10.34 40.92 -16.11
C ASP A 526 10.97 40.48 -14.78
N PRO A 527 11.03 41.37 -13.76
CA PRO A 527 11.43 40.98 -12.42
C PRO A 527 10.51 39.91 -11.82
N PHE A 528 11.07 38.93 -11.10
CA PHE A 528 10.30 37.90 -10.39
C PHE A 528 10.76 37.79 -8.93
N GLY A 529 9.84 37.97 -7.99
CA GLY A 529 10.16 38.01 -6.57
C GLY A 529 11.20 39.10 -6.26
N ALA A 530 12.10 38.84 -5.31
CA ALA A 530 13.13 39.80 -4.93
C ALA A 530 14.40 39.74 -5.82
N THR A 531 14.75 38.56 -6.35
CA THR A 531 16.08 38.34 -6.97
C THR A 531 16.04 37.56 -8.28
N GLY A 532 14.85 37.13 -8.71
CA GLY A 532 14.62 36.32 -9.89
C GLY A 532 14.13 37.13 -11.09
N LEU A 533 13.95 36.43 -12.20
CA LEU A 533 13.43 36.98 -13.45
C LEU A 533 12.47 36.00 -14.12
N THR A 534 11.56 36.53 -14.94
CA THR A 534 10.59 35.75 -15.68
C THR A 534 10.43 36.26 -17.12
N TRP A 535 10.00 35.39 -18.02
CA TRP A 535 9.59 35.78 -19.37
C TRP A 535 8.58 34.78 -19.95
N ARG A 536 7.77 35.25 -20.91
CA ARG A 536 6.83 34.42 -21.68
C ARG A 536 7.45 33.97 -23.00
N LYS A 537 7.16 32.75 -23.44
CA LYS A 537 7.52 32.26 -24.77
C LYS A 537 6.51 32.78 -25.80
N THR A 538 6.97 33.53 -26.77
CA THR A 538 6.12 34.23 -27.75
C THR A 538 6.06 33.56 -29.12
N ASP A 539 7.01 32.68 -29.43
CA ASP A 539 7.09 31.97 -30.71
C ASP A 539 7.78 30.60 -30.52
N ASP A 540 7.51 29.67 -31.42
CA ASP A 540 8.13 28.34 -31.48
C ASP A 540 9.42 28.32 -32.32
N ALA A 541 9.74 29.42 -33.02
CA ALA A 541 10.91 29.54 -33.91
C ALA A 541 12.28 29.66 -33.19
N VAL A 542 12.46 29.00 -32.04
CA VAL A 542 13.72 29.02 -31.30
C VAL A 542 14.67 27.95 -31.82
N ARG A 543 15.92 28.35 -32.06
CA ARG A 543 17.01 27.45 -32.49
C ARG A 543 17.21 26.40 -31.38
N ARG A 544 16.89 25.12 -31.63
CA ARG A 544 17.18 24.03 -30.69
C ARG A 544 18.69 24.02 -30.41
N PRO A 545 19.14 24.35 -29.19
CA PRO A 545 20.55 24.19 -28.84
C PRO A 545 20.87 22.69 -28.92
N THR A 546 22.03 22.33 -29.48
CA THR A 546 22.50 20.95 -29.39
C THR A 546 22.80 20.66 -27.92
N PRO A 547 22.11 19.72 -27.26
CA PRO A 547 22.38 19.44 -25.86
C PRO A 547 23.82 18.98 -25.67
N ARG A 548 24.46 19.35 -24.56
CA ARG A 548 25.74 18.72 -24.21
C ARG A 548 25.49 17.23 -23.96
N PRO A 549 26.29 16.31 -24.54
CA PRO A 549 26.20 14.89 -24.20
C PRO A 549 26.45 14.73 -22.70
N ALA A 550 25.62 13.93 -22.02
CA ALA A 550 25.86 13.57 -20.63
C ALA A 550 27.25 12.91 -20.49
N GLU A 551 28.03 13.27 -19.47
CA GLU A 551 29.21 12.50 -19.10
C GLU A 551 28.73 11.11 -18.64
N VAL A 552 29.18 10.07 -19.35
CA VAL A 552 28.86 8.67 -19.05
C VAL A 552 29.47 8.31 -17.70
N GLY A 553 28.67 8.31 -16.62
CA GLY A 553 29.18 7.96 -15.29
C GLY A 553 28.22 8.04 -14.10
N ALA A 554 27.11 8.77 -14.15
CA ALA A 554 26.18 8.83 -13.01
C ALA A 554 25.16 7.68 -13.06
N ALA A 555 25.34 6.67 -12.20
CA ALA A 555 24.43 5.54 -12.05
C ALA A 555 23.00 6.00 -11.65
N ARG A 556 21.98 5.57 -12.41
CA ARG A 556 20.56 5.85 -12.11
C ARG A 556 19.72 4.60 -12.33
N ALA A 557 18.73 4.39 -11.46
CA ALA A 557 17.61 3.51 -11.76
C ALA A 557 16.70 4.14 -12.84
N PRO A 558 16.38 3.41 -13.93
CA PRO A 558 15.50 3.92 -14.97
C PRO A 558 14.09 4.18 -14.40
N LEU A 559 13.38 5.13 -15.01
CA LEU A 559 11.97 5.33 -14.73
C LEU A 559 11.20 4.08 -15.17
N ALA A 560 10.30 3.59 -14.32
CA ALA A 560 9.37 2.55 -14.76
C ALA A 560 8.40 3.16 -15.79
N VAL A 561 8.24 2.49 -16.92
CA VAL A 561 7.37 2.95 -18.02
C VAL A 561 5.89 2.78 -17.62
N PRO A 562 5.01 3.75 -17.94
CA PRO A 562 3.56 3.61 -17.75
C PRO A 562 3.00 2.35 -18.44
N ALA A 563 1.92 1.79 -17.91
CA ALA A 563 1.29 0.60 -18.48
C ALA A 563 0.94 0.78 -19.96
N ALA A 564 1.23 -0.22 -20.78
CA ALA A 564 0.74 -0.26 -22.16
C ALA A 564 -0.80 -0.32 -22.19
N THR A 565 -1.41 0.11 -23.30
CA THR A 565 -2.87 0.10 -23.48
C THR A 565 -3.45 -1.33 -23.39
N GLY A 566 -4.39 -1.53 -22.45
CA GLY A 566 -4.97 -2.82 -22.08
C GLY A 566 -4.44 -3.31 -20.73
N THR A 567 -5.09 -2.90 -19.63
CA THR A 567 -4.67 -3.14 -18.24
C THR A 567 -5.16 -4.49 -17.72
N CYS A 568 -4.41 -5.07 -16.77
CA CYS A 568 -4.84 -6.20 -15.93
C CYS A 568 -4.57 -5.86 -14.45
N ASP A 569 -5.08 -6.66 -13.50
CA ASP A 569 -4.91 -6.36 -12.07
C ASP A 569 -3.44 -6.52 -11.62
N LEU A 570 -2.74 -7.54 -12.13
CA LEU A 570 -1.40 -7.92 -11.68
C LEU A 570 -0.51 -8.42 -12.83
N SER A 571 0.74 -7.96 -12.87
CA SER A 571 1.79 -8.59 -13.68
C SER A 571 2.87 -9.19 -12.81
N VAL A 572 3.12 -10.49 -12.95
CA VAL A 572 4.27 -11.15 -12.33
C VAL A 572 5.44 -11.08 -13.30
N VAL A 573 6.55 -10.46 -12.92
CA VAL A 573 7.79 -10.41 -13.69
C VAL A 573 8.81 -11.32 -13.03
N VAL A 574 9.27 -12.35 -13.75
CA VAL A 574 10.22 -13.34 -13.23
C VAL A 574 11.39 -13.52 -14.19
N CYS A 575 12.61 -13.40 -13.66
CA CYS A 575 13.84 -13.49 -14.44
C CYS A 575 14.50 -14.88 -14.30
N PHE A 576 14.88 -15.49 -15.42
CA PHE A 576 15.53 -16.80 -15.48
C PHE A 576 16.90 -16.73 -16.18
N TYR A 577 17.86 -17.50 -15.66
CA TYR A 577 19.18 -17.71 -16.27
C TYR A 577 19.70 -19.13 -15.93
N ASP A 578 19.87 -19.96 -16.96
CA ASP A 578 20.43 -21.33 -16.87
C ASP A 578 19.78 -22.23 -15.80
N MET A 579 18.45 -22.19 -15.72
CA MET A 579 17.67 -22.81 -14.64
C MET A 579 16.38 -23.47 -15.14
N ARG A 580 16.45 -24.16 -16.29
CA ARG A 580 15.29 -24.79 -16.95
C ARG A 580 14.58 -25.83 -16.08
N ARG A 581 15.30 -26.53 -15.20
CA ARG A 581 14.74 -27.50 -14.23
C ARG A 581 13.88 -26.77 -13.20
N GLU A 582 14.43 -25.74 -12.58
CA GLU A 582 13.82 -24.98 -11.50
C GLU A 582 12.62 -24.15 -12.00
N ALA A 583 12.74 -23.62 -13.22
CA ALA A 583 11.69 -22.85 -13.89
C ALA A 583 10.37 -23.62 -14.01
N ALA A 584 10.39 -24.92 -14.29
CA ALA A 584 9.16 -25.69 -14.40
C ALA A 584 8.35 -25.68 -13.09
N ARG A 585 9.02 -25.71 -11.93
CA ARG A 585 8.36 -25.66 -10.62
C ARG A 585 7.86 -24.27 -10.29
N THR A 586 8.67 -23.26 -10.58
CA THR A 586 8.32 -21.85 -10.40
C THR A 586 7.10 -21.46 -11.22
N LEU A 587 7.10 -21.76 -12.52
CA LEU A 587 5.97 -21.46 -13.41
C LEU A 587 4.72 -22.23 -13.01
N ARG A 588 4.84 -23.50 -12.59
CA ARG A 588 3.71 -24.24 -12.02
C ARG A 588 3.15 -23.56 -10.77
N SER A 589 4.00 -23.05 -9.88
CA SER A 589 3.55 -22.36 -8.66
C SER A 589 2.88 -21.01 -8.92
N LEU A 590 3.09 -20.42 -10.10
CA LEU A 590 2.45 -19.17 -10.54
C LEU A 590 1.17 -19.38 -11.37
N SER A 591 0.88 -20.64 -11.76
CA SER A 591 -0.24 -20.97 -12.63
C SER A 591 -1.59 -20.91 -11.90
N ARG A 592 -2.65 -20.61 -12.65
CA ARG A 592 -4.04 -20.67 -12.13
C ARG A 592 -4.44 -22.02 -11.56
N ALA A 593 -3.79 -23.09 -12.00
CA ALA A 593 -4.06 -24.45 -11.53
C ALA A 593 -3.48 -24.73 -10.12
N TYR A 594 -2.64 -23.85 -9.60
CA TYR A 594 -1.96 -24.04 -8.31
C TYR A 594 -2.28 -22.93 -7.30
N GLN A 595 -2.39 -21.67 -7.73
CA GLN A 595 -2.75 -20.57 -6.83
C GLN A 595 -4.24 -20.63 -6.45
N GLU A 596 -4.53 -20.37 -5.17
CA GLU A 596 -5.88 -20.48 -4.58
C GLU A 596 -6.55 -19.12 -4.40
N GLY A 597 -7.86 -19.03 -4.69
CA GLY A 597 -8.67 -17.83 -4.44
C GLY A 597 -8.35 -16.65 -5.38
N ILE A 598 -8.00 -16.96 -6.62
CA ILE A 598 -7.63 -16.00 -7.68
C ILE A 598 -8.52 -16.14 -8.93
N GLU A 599 -9.70 -16.75 -8.80
CA GLU A 599 -10.64 -17.00 -9.90
C GLU A 599 -11.02 -15.69 -10.62
N ASP A 600 -11.21 -14.61 -9.85
CA ASP A 600 -11.56 -13.27 -10.34
C ASP A 600 -10.33 -12.37 -10.57
N LEU A 601 -9.10 -12.92 -10.52
CA LEU A 601 -7.88 -12.13 -10.73
C LEU A 601 -7.50 -12.11 -12.20
N ASP A 602 -7.50 -10.93 -12.82
CA ASP A 602 -6.90 -10.75 -14.14
C ASP A 602 -5.39 -10.52 -13.98
N TYR A 603 -4.57 -11.48 -14.36
CA TYR A 603 -3.12 -11.38 -14.23
C TYR A 603 -2.37 -12.03 -15.37
N GLU A 604 -1.14 -11.57 -15.56
CA GLU A 604 -0.18 -12.15 -16.48
C GLU A 604 1.14 -12.50 -15.78
N VAL A 605 1.87 -13.48 -16.33
CA VAL A 605 3.22 -13.85 -15.89
C VAL A 605 4.18 -13.65 -17.05
N ILE A 606 5.12 -12.71 -16.89
CA ILE A 606 6.16 -12.37 -17.86
C ILE A 606 7.43 -13.07 -17.45
N VAL A 607 7.76 -14.10 -18.22
CA VAL A 607 8.97 -14.91 -18.09
C VAL A 607 10.07 -14.25 -18.90
N VAL A 608 11.06 -13.66 -18.23
CA VAL A 608 12.20 -13.00 -18.85
C VAL A 608 13.41 -13.93 -18.86
N GLU A 609 13.88 -14.30 -20.04
CA GLU A 609 15.09 -15.10 -20.26
C GLU A 609 16.31 -14.16 -20.38
N ASN A 610 17.21 -14.21 -19.40
CA ASN A 610 18.35 -13.29 -19.28
C ASN A 610 19.64 -13.88 -19.86
N GLY A 611 19.62 -14.28 -21.13
CA GLY A 611 20.85 -14.62 -21.85
C GLY A 611 21.34 -16.06 -21.68
N THR A 612 20.47 -17.03 -21.35
CA THR A 612 20.84 -18.45 -21.38
C THR A 612 21.26 -18.89 -22.80
N ALA A 613 22.23 -19.81 -22.88
CA ALA A 613 22.69 -20.38 -24.16
C ALA A 613 21.50 -20.99 -24.95
N PRO A 614 21.44 -20.84 -26.30
CA PRO A 614 20.27 -21.18 -27.10
C PRO A 614 19.71 -22.60 -26.92
N ASP A 615 20.58 -23.57 -26.65
CA ASP A 615 20.24 -24.98 -26.43
C ASP A 615 19.62 -25.26 -25.05
N ARG A 616 19.77 -24.32 -24.10
CA ARG A 616 19.33 -24.44 -22.70
C ARG A 616 18.25 -23.46 -22.28
N ARG A 617 17.86 -22.52 -23.16
CA ARG A 617 16.76 -21.57 -22.93
C ARG A 617 15.46 -22.29 -22.61
N LEU A 618 14.53 -21.61 -21.94
CA LEU A 618 13.19 -22.16 -21.66
C LEU A 618 12.39 -22.42 -22.95
N GLY A 619 12.33 -21.41 -23.81
CA GLY A 619 11.55 -21.41 -25.06
C GLY A 619 10.06 -21.11 -24.84
N GLU A 620 9.45 -20.45 -25.84
CA GLU A 620 8.06 -19.97 -25.75
C GLU A 620 7.04 -21.11 -25.58
N GLU A 621 7.25 -22.25 -26.22
CA GLU A 621 6.36 -23.42 -26.15
C GLU A 621 6.24 -23.96 -24.71
N LEU A 622 7.37 -24.07 -24.00
CA LEU A 622 7.38 -24.53 -22.61
C LEU A 622 6.62 -23.56 -21.71
N VAL A 623 6.88 -22.26 -21.87
CA VAL A 623 6.29 -21.20 -21.03
C VAL A 623 4.78 -21.12 -21.23
N ARG A 624 4.31 -21.12 -22.48
CA ARG A 624 2.87 -21.10 -22.79
C ARG A 624 2.14 -22.38 -22.36
N GLY A 625 2.87 -23.49 -22.18
CA GLY A 625 2.31 -24.75 -21.68
C GLY A 625 1.75 -24.68 -20.26
N PHE A 626 2.12 -23.67 -19.46
CA PHE A 626 1.61 -23.52 -18.08
C PHE A 626 0.27 -22.81 -17.97
N GLY A 627 -0.15 -22.07 -19.01
CA GLY A 627 -1.43 -21.37 -19.04
C GLY A 627 -1.45 -20.16 -19.99
N PRO A 628 -2.64 -19.66 -20.37
CA PRO A 628 -2.79 -18.48 -21.23
C PRO A 628 -2.25 -17.18 -20.61
N GLU A 629 -2.09 -17.15 -19.28
CA GLU A 629 -1.52 -16.01 -18.54
C GLU A 629 0.00 -15.84 -18.75
N PHE A 630 0.70 -16.84 -19.28
CA PHE A 630 2.16 -16.83 -19.42
C PHE A 630 2.62 -16.21 -20.75
N ARG A 631 3.56 -15.26 -20.66
CA ARG A 631 4.23 -14.59 -21.77
C ARG A 631 5.74 -14.79 -21.65
N TYR A 632 6.40 -15.03 -22.79
CA TYR A 632 7.84 -15.24 -22.86
C TYR A 632 8.53 -14.04 -23.49
N LEU A 633 9.58 -13.54 -22.84
CA LEU A 633 10.44 -12.45 -23.31
C LEU A 633 11.90 -12.92 -23.28
N ASP A 634 12.52 -13.04 -24.45
CA ASP A 634 13.92 -13.48 -24.59
C ASP A 634 14.81 -12.29 -24.97
N LEU A 635 15.78 -11.99 -24.10
CA LEU A 635 16.71 -10.87 -24.32
C LEU A 635 17.86 -11.23 -25.26
N GLY A 636 18.12 -12.52 -25.49
CA GLY A 636 19.14 -12.97 -26.43
C GLY A 636 20.52 -12.34 -26.20
N GLU A 637 21.05 -11.67 -27.22
CA GLU A 637 22.36 -10.99 -27.18
C GLU A 637 22.35 -9.67 -26.42
N GLU A 638 21.17 -9.11 -26.13
CA GLU A 638 21.02 -7.86 -25.36
C GLU A 638 21.10 -8.10 -23.84
N ALA A 639 21.11 -9.35 -23.40
CA ALA A 639 21.18 -9.71 -21.99
C ALA A 639 22.49 -9.27 -21.33
N THR A 640 22.39 -8.76 -20.10
CA THR A 640 23.55 -8.41 -19.28
C THR A 640 23.77 -9.44 -18.17
N PRO A 641 24.99 -9.56 -17.61
CA PRO A 641 25.26 -10.47 -16.49
C PRO A 641 24.40 -10.22 -15.24
N SER A 642 23.83 -9.02 -15.10
CA SER A 642 22.96 -8.65 -13.98
C SER A 642 21.49 -8.87 -14.33
N PRO A 643 20.65 -9.34 -13.38
CA PRO A 643 19.21 -9.43 -13.58
C PRO A 643 18.51 -8.06 -13.62
N ALA A 644 19.18 -6.96 -13.25
CA ALA A 644 18.55 -5.64 -13.15
C ALA A 644 17.92 -5.16 -14.47
N ASP A 645 18.67 -5.23 -15.58
CA ASP A 645 18.16 -4.85 -16.91
C ASP A 645 17.00 -5.77 -17.32
N ALA A 646 17.14 -7.09 -17.14
CA ALA A 646 16.10 -8.04 -17.49
C ALA A 646 14.78 -7.77 -16.76
N LEU A 647 14.85 -7.45 -15.47
CA LEU A 647 13.67 -7.09 -14.67
C LEU A 647 13.05 -5.77 -15.15
N ASN A 648 13.86 -4.76 -15.50
CA ASN A 648 13.37 -3.50 -16.08
C ASN A 648 12.69 -3.71 -17.44
N ARG A 649 13.19 -4.62 -18.28
CA ARG A 649 12.54 -5.00 -19.54
C ARG A 649 11.22 -5.71 -19.30
N GLY A 650 11.16 -6.58 -18.29
CA GLY A 650 9.92 -7.22 -17.85
C GLY A 650 8.89 -6.22 -17.30
N ILE A 651 9.32 -5.28 -16.45
CA ILE A 651 8.50 -4.16 -15.95
C ILE A 651 7.96 -3.32 -17.11
N SER A 652 8.78 -3.02 -18.11
CA SER A 652 8.37 -2.23 -19.27
C SER A 652 7.36 -2.96 -20.16
N ALA A 653 7.44 -4.29 -20.25
CA ALA A 653 6.51 -5.12 -21.03
C ALA A 653 5.18 -5.42 -20.31
N SER A 654 5.06 -5.03 -19.04
CA SER A 654 3.96 -5.38 -18.15
C SER A 654 2.75 -4.45 -18.25
N ARG A 655 1.56 -5.02 -18.06
CA ARG A 655 0.26 -4.35 -18.20
C ARG A 655 -0.51 -4.19 -16.88
N GLY A 656 0.02 -4.75 -15.79
CA GLY A 656 -0.63 -4.81 -14.50
C GLY A 656 -0.65 -3.48 -13.76
N ASP A 657 -1.75 -3.20 -13.05
CA ASP A 657 -1.87 -2.08 -12.10
C ASP A 657 -1.01 -2.31 -10.84
N ALA A 658 -0.75 -3.56 -10.51
CA ALA A 658 0.29 -4.00 -9.58
C ALA A 658 1.30 -4.91 -10.27
N LEU A 659 2.50 -5.00 -9.70
CA LEU A 659 3.57 -5.89 -10.15
C LEU A 659 4.02 -6.79 -9.02
N ALA A 660 4.25 -8.07 -9.33
CA ALA A 660 5.05 -8.97 -8.50
C ALA A 660 6.43 -9.13 -9.15
N LEU A 661 7.47 -8.70 -8.46
CA LEU A 661 8.84 -8.75 -8.95
C LEU A 661 9.53 -9.97 -8.31
N MET A 662 9.97 -10.92 -9.15
CA MET A 662 10.75 -12.10 -8.78
C MET A 662 12.12 -12.04 -9.47
N ILE A 663 13.12 -11.63 -8.70
CA ILE A 663 14.45 -11.28 -9.23
C ILE A 663 15.23 -12.50 -9.70
N ASP A 664 15.12 -13.59 -8.95
CA ASP A 664 15.66 -14.89 -9.29
C ASP A 664 14.49 -15.87 -9.45
N GLY A 665 14.40 -16.49 -10.61
CA GLY A 665 13.35 -17.43 -10.99
C GLY A 665 13.45 -18.78 -10.30
N ALA A 666 14.46 -19.07 -9.49
CA ALA A 666 14.60 -20.35 -8.80
C ALA A 666 13.69 -20.52 -7.55
N HIS A 667 12.54 -19.85 -7.49
CA HIS A 667 11.66 -19.84 -6.31
C HIS A 667 10.30 -20.50 -6.58
N VAL A 668 9.85 -21.37 -5.68
CA VAL A 668 8.50 -21.96 -5.69
C VAL A 668 7.62 -21.25 -4.67
N LEU A 669 6.43 -20.81 -5.03
CA LEU A 669 5.51 -20.12 -4.13
C LEU A 669 4.50 -21.08 -3.49
N THR A 670 3.97 -20.74 -2.31
CA THR A 670 2.78 -21.41 -1.74
C THR A 670 1.48 -20.95 -2.42
N PRO A 671 0.39 -21.73 -2.33
CA PRO A 671 -0.85 -21.49 -3.09
C PRO A 671 -1.56 -20.15 -2.81
N GLY A 672 -1.41 -19.54 -1.63
CA GLY A 672 -2.14 -18.33 -1.25
C GLY A 672 -1.42 -17.01 -1.53
N VAL A 673 -0.21 -17.05 -2.09
CA VAL A 673 0.66 -15.87 -2.23
C VAL A 673 -0.01 -14.76 -3.04
N LEU A 674 -0.53 -15.04 -4.24
CA LEU A 674 -1.12 -14.01 -5.10
C LEU A 674 -2.36 -13.36 -4.47
N ARG A 675 -3.23 -14.18 -3.87
CA ARG A 675 -4.44 -13.71 -3.17
C ARG A 675 -4.08 -12.78 -2.01
N HIS A 676 -3.19 -13.22 -1.14
CA HIS A 676 -2.84 -12.46 0.06
C HIS A 676 -2.00 -11.22 -0.26
N ALA A 677 -1.17 -11.25 -1.29
CA ALA A 677 -0.50 -10.07 -1.79
C ALA A 677 -1.49 -9.00 -2.27
N ARG A 678 -2.51 -9.38 -3.04
CA ARG A 678 -3.59 -8.46 -3.43
C ARG A 678 -4.31 -7.88 -2.22
N THR A 679 -4.65 -8.72 -1.23
CA THR A 679 -5.26 -8.25 0.03
C THR A 679 -4.36 -7.26 0.76
N GLY A 680 -3.04 -7.51 0.83
CA GLY A 680 -2.08 -6.61 1.46
C GLY A 680 -1.98 -5.26 0.76
N LEU A 681 -1.89 -5.27 -0.58
CA LEU A 681 -1.87 -4.05 -1.37
C LEU A 681 -3.14 -3.22 -1.19
N ALA A 682 -4.31 -3.86 -1.18
CA ALA A 682 -5.59 -3.17 -1.02
C ALA A 682 -5.84 -2.65 0.41
N ALA A 683 -5.52 -3.45 1.43
CA ALA A 683 -5.82 -3.11 2.82
C ALA A 683 -4.89 -2.04 3.42
N TYR A 684 -3.67 -1.93 2.89
CA TYR A 684 -2.63 -1.06 3.44
C TYR A 684 -2.09 -0.06 2.41
N ALA A 685 -2.78 0.19 1.30
CA ALA A 685 -2.36 1.15 0.28
C ALA A 685 -2.04 2.54 0.88
N PRO A 686 -0.94 3.19 0.48
CA PRO A 686 0.14 2.69 -0.38
C PRO A 686 0.96 1.62 0.34
N ALA A 687 1.18 0.46 -0.30
CA ALA A 687 1.87 -0.67 0.34
C ALA A 687 2.88 -1.35 -0.58
N VAL A 688 3.85 -1.99 0.07
CA VAL A 688 4.75 -2.98 -0.51
C VAL A 688 4.54 -4.27 0.26
N VAL A 689 4.16 -5.34 -0.44
CA VAL A 689 3.97 -6.65 0.18
C VAL A 689 5.18 -7.52 -0.13
N ALA A 690 5.83 -8.05 0.90
CA ALA A 690 7.00 -8.91 0.78
C ALA A 690 6.67 -10.32 1.29
N VAL A 691 7.07 -11.34 0.52
CA VAL A 691 6.86 -12.75 0.88
C VAL A 691 8.09 -13.30 1.59
N GLN A 692 7.88 -14.06 2.68
CA GLN A 692 8.99 -14.63 3.45
C GLN A 692 9.81 -15.63 2.62
N PRO A 693 11.14 -15.48 2.54
CA PRO A 693 11.99 -16.41 1.81
C PRO A 693 12.40 -17.65 2.65
N TRP A 694 12.49 -18.79 1.98
CA TRP A 694 12.85 -20.10 2.52
C TRP A 694 13.86 -20.79 1.61
N TYR A 695 14.74 -21.64 2.16
CA TYR A 695 15.52 -22.61 1.38
C TYR A 695 14.83 -23.97 1.39
N VAL A 696 14.75 -24.63 0.25
CA VAL A 696 14.40 -26.06 0.20
C VAL A 696 15.62 -26.87 0.68
N GLY A 697 15.41 -27.83 1.59
CA GLY A 697 16.47 -28.71 2.09
C GLY A 697 16.73 -28.63 3.61
N PRO A 698 17.77 -29.32 4.10
CA PRO A 698 18.03 -29.54 5.53
C PRO A 698 18.34 -28.30 6.38
N GLY A 699 18.68 -27.17 5.77
CA GLY A 699 19.21 -26.02 6.49
C GLY A 699 19.60 -24.88 5.57
N GLN A 700 20.53 -24.04 6.02
CA GLN A 700 21.09 -22.98 5.18
C GLN A 700 21.77 -23.60 3.96
N GLN A 701 21.41 -23.15 2.75
CA GLN A 701 21.80 -23.83 1.50
C GLN A 701 23.31 -24.09 1.39
N GLY A 702 24.16 -23.09 1.67
CA GLY A 702 25.61 -23.28 1.62
C GLY A 702 26.15 -24.32 2.61
N ASP A 703 25.50 -24.49 3.77
CA ASP A 703 25.88 -25.49 4.77
C ASP A 703 25.37 -26.88 4.37
N ALA A 704 24.16 -26.96 3.81
CA ALA A 704 23.57 -28.19 3.32
C ALA A 704 24.38 -28.76 2.14
N MET A 705 24.79 -27.92 1.19
CA MET A 705 25.59 -28.33 0.03
C MET A 705 26.96 -28.90 0.44
N ARG A 706 27.61 -28.33 1.46
CA ARG A 706 28.85 -28.91 2.03
C ARG A 706 28.66 -30.32 2.60
N ASN A 707 27.44 -30.64 3.02
CA ASN A 707 27.07 -31.93 3.58
C ASN A 707 26.43 -32.86 2.54
N GLY A 708 26.58 -32.59 1.24
CA GLY A 708 26.13 -33.46 0.16
C GLY A 708 24.71 -33.20 -0.36
N TYR A 709 24.06 -32.10 0.03
CA TYR A 709 22.78 -31.70 -0.57
C TYR A 709 22.97 -31.15 -1.99
N ASP A 710 22.28 -31.74 -2.97
CA ASP A 710 22.36 -31.38 -4.39
C ASP A 710 20.97 -31.36 -5.06
N ARG A 711 20.95 -31.15 -6.39
CA ARG A 711 19.71 -31.09 -7.17
C ARG A 711 18.93 -32.42 -7.19
N ASP A 712 19.62 -33.54 -7.15
CA ASP A 712 18.98 -34.87 -7.17
C ASP A 712 18.27 -35.14 -5.84
N GLU A 713 18.89 -34.76 -4.72
CA GLU A 713 18.26 -34.88 -3.41
C GLU A 713 17.06 -33.93 -3.27
N GLU A 714 17.16 -32.70 -3.78
CA GLU A 714 16.04 -31.77 -3.83
C GLU A 714 14.85 -32.35 -4.64
N ASP A 715 15.11 -33.02 -5.77
CA ASP A 715 14.07 -33.69 -6.56
C ASP A 715 13.35 -34.80 -5.78
N ARG A 716 14.09 -35.55 -4.95
CA ARG A 716 13.50 -36.54 -4.05
C ARG A 716 12.62 -35.88 -2.98
N LEU A 717 13.03 -34.72 -2.45
CA LEU A 717 12.24 -33.99 -1.45
C LEU A 717 10.88 -33.55 -2.03
N PHE A 718 10.86 -32.90 -3.19
CA PHE A 718 9.59 -32.53 -3.85
C PHE A 718 8.70 -33.75 -4.12
N THR A 719 9.29 -34.87 -4.53
CA THR A 719 8.56 -36.14 -4.74
C THR A 719 7.99 -36.68 -3.42
N SER A 720 8.75 -36.62 -2.33
CA SER A 720 8.37 -37.16 -1.01
C SER A 720 7.13 -36.46 -0.41
N ILE A 721 6.96 -35.16 -0.69
CA ILE A 721 5.80 -34.40 -0.26
C ILE A 721 4.64 -34.45 -1.27
N GLY A 722 4.81 -35.15 -2.40
CA GLY A 722 3.78 -35.25 -3.44
C GLY A 722 3.42 -33.91 -4.08
N TRP A 723 4.35 -32.96 -4.10
CA TRP A 723 4.15 -31.66 -4.76
C TRP A 723 3.97 -31.87 -6.27
N PRO A 724 3.03 -31.18 -6.95
CA PRO A 724 2.29 -29.97 -6.54
C PRO A 724 0.89 -30.17 -5.96
N ASN A 725 0.49 -31.38 -5.54
CA ASN A 725 -0.90 -31.64 -5.12
C ASN A 725 -1.31 -30.90 -3.84
N ASP A 726 -0.37 -30.69 -2.92
CA ASP A 726 -0.54 -29.87 -1.72
C ASP A 726 0.69 -28.95 -1.57
N GLY A 727 0.53 -27.70 -1.98
CA GLY A 727 1.59 -26.70 -1.97
C GLY A 727 2.05 -26.29 -0.58
N TYR A 728 1.22 -26.45 0.46
CA TYR A 728 1.59 -26.09 1.83
C TYR A 728 2.56 -27.09 2.47
N ARG A 729 2.71 -28.28 1.88
CA ARG A 729 3.73 -29.26 2.31
C ARG A 729 5.16 -28.82 1.97
N LEU A 730 5.36 -27.75 1.21
CA LEU A 730 6.69 -27.13 1.04
C LEU A 730 7.33 -26.76 2.38
N PHE A 731 6.53 -26.37 3.37
CA PHE A 731 7.03 -26.12 4.73
C PHE A 731 7.59 -27.38 5.42
N GLU A 732 7.24 -28.59 5.00
CA GLU A 732 7.79 -29.82 5.59
C GLU A 732 9.26 -30.04 5.23
N ILE A 733 9.68 -29.59 4.04
CA ILE A 733 11.01 -29.84 3.47
C ILE A 733 11.90 -28.59 3.39
N ALA A 734 11.51 -27.51 4.07
CA ALA A 734 12.17 -26.22 3.95
C ALA A 734 12.57 -25.57 5.27
N HIS A 735 13.50 -24.63 5.15
CA HIS A 735 14.16 -23.88 6.22
C HIS A 735 14.08 -22.36 6.00
N PHE A 736 13.93 -21.55 7.06
CA PHE A 736 13.99 -20.09 6.94
C PHE A 736 15.34 -19.63 6.34
N GLN A 737 15.31 -18.61 5.48
CA GLN A 737 16.56 -17.94 5.09
C GLN A 737 17.09 -17.13 6.28
N GLY A 738 18.26 -17.50 6.80
CA GLY A 738 18.79 -16.97 8.06
C GLY A 738 18.06 -17.46 9.33
N ASP A 739 18.17 -16.68 10.40
CA ASP A 739 17.64 -17.00 11.74
C ASP A 739 16.38 -16.19 12.12
N ARG A 740 15.77 -15.48 11.16
CA ARG A 740 14.59 -14.61 11.38
C ARG A 740 13.28 -15.36 11.15
N ASP A 741 12.37 -15.27 12.11
CA ASP A 741 11.04 -15.86 11.99
C ASP A 741 10.02 -14.92 11.30
N TRP A 742 8.74 -15.30 11.33
CA TRP A 742 7.64 -14.52 10.75
C TRP A 742 7.47 -13.10 11.32
N LEU A 743 7.96 -12.81 12.53
CA LEU A 743 7.74 -11.58 13.30
C LEU A 743 9.01 -10.74 13.53
N ASP A 744 10.19 -11.26 13.17
CA ASP A 744 11.49 -10.58 13.28
C ASP A 744 11.78 -9.56 12.16
N GLY A 745 10.80 -9.37 11.27
CA GLY A 745 10.86 -8.50 10.10
C GLY A 745 11.69 -9.05 8.93
N LEU A 746 11.43 -8.52 7.74
CA LEU A 746 12.07 -8.95 6.50
C LEU A 746 13.27 -8.04 6.19
N TRP A 747 14.44 -8.65 6.06
CA TRP A 747 15.64 -7.97 5.58
C TRP A 747 15.74 -8.03 4.06
N GLU A 748 15.16 -9.08 3.46
CA GLU A 748 15.13 -9.32 2.03
C GLU A 748 13.89 -10.12 1.66
N SER A 749 13.45 -10.01 0.41
CA SER A 749 12.46 -10.89 -0.18
C SER A 749 12.70 -10.97 -1.68
N ASN A 750 12.71 -12.18 -2.25
CA ASN A 750 12.78 -12.35 -3.70
C ASN A 750 11.48 -11.90 -4.39
N CYS A 751 10.33 -12.11 -3.73
CA CYS A 751 9.01 -11.93 -4.31
C CYS A 751 8.33 -10.72 -3.64
N LEU A 752 8.42 -9.58 -4.33
CA LEU A 752 7.92 -8.28 -3.88
C LEU A 752 6.71 -7.87 -4.70
N PHE A 753 5.62 -7.48 -4.06
CA PHE A 753 4.45 -6.91 -4.70
C PHE A 753 4.36 -5.42 -4.43
N VAL A 754 4.11 -4.66 -5.49
CA VAL A 754 4.06 -3.19 -5.44
C VAL A 754 3.03 -2.69 -6.46
N THR A 755 2.38 -1.57 -6.18
CA THR A 755 1.55 -0.92 -7.20
C THR A 755 2.44 -0.30 -8.28
N ARG A 756 1.99 -0.31 -9.54
CA ARG A 756 2.71 0.37 -10.63
C ARG A 756 2.98 1.82 -10.29
N LYS A 757 1.99 2.53 -9.75
CA LYS A 757 2.14 3.94 -9.34
C LYS A 757 3.31 4.16 -8.38
N LEU A 758 3.46 3.29 -7.39
CA LEU A 758 4.58 3.39 -6.44
C LEU A 758 5.93 3.03 -7.09
N LEU A 759 5.95 2.05 -8.00
CA LEU A 759 7.14 1.70 -8.76
C LEU A 759 7.56 2.82 -9.74
N GLU A 760 6.62 3.48 -10.40
CA GLU A 760 6.85 4.67 -11.24
C GLU A 760 7.42 5.84 -10.44
N GLN A 761 7.00 6.00 -9.18
CA GLN A 761 7.54 7.03 -8.28
C GLN A 761 8.98 6.74 -7.84
N VAL A 762 9.32 5.47 -7.63
CA VAL A 762 10.61 5.05 -7.05
C VAL A 762 11.65 4.66 -8.12
N GLY A 763 11.21 4.41 -9.35
CA GLY A 763 12.02 3.85 -10.43
C GLY A 763 12.16 2.33 -10.35
N GLY A 764 12.61 1.74 -11.45
CA GLY A 764 12.87 0.29 -11.56
C GLY A 764 14.11 -0.16 -10.78
N PHE A 765 14.68 -1.29 -11.17
CA PHE A 765 15.95 -1.80 -10.65
C PHE A 765 17.11 -0.92 -11.11
N ASP A 766 18.05 -0.60 -10.22
CA ASP A 766 19.22 0.22 -10.58
C ASP A 766 20.20 -0.57 -11.45
N GLU A 767 20.38 -0.16 -12.70
CA GLU A 767 21.26 -0.80 -13.67
C GLU A 767 22.75 -0.58 -13.35
N GLY A 768 23.07 0.29 -12.39
CA GLY A 768 24.40 0.40 -11.81
C GLY A 768 24.86 -0.88 -11.11
N PHE A 769 23.94 -1.75 -10.67
CA PHE A 769 24.26 -3.10 -10.20
C PHE A 769 24.54 -4.04 -11.38
N HIS A 770 25.80 -4.09 -11.83
CA HIS A 770 26.21 -4.86 -13.02
C HIS A 770 26.92 -6.19 -12.69
N SER A 771 27.01 -6.57 -11.41
CA SER A 771 27.61 -7.84 -11.01
C SER A 771 26.74 -9.04 -11.35
N ALA A 772 27.37 -10.18 -11.69
CA ALA A 772 26.67 -11.44 -11.92
C ALA A 772 25.88 -11.87 -10.67
N GLY A 773 24.57 -12.11 -10.84
CA GLY A 773 23.63 -12.37 -9.75
C GLY A 773 23.05 -11.11 -9.08
N GLY A 774 23.34 -9.91 -9.60
CA GLY A 774 22.70 -8.65 -9.20
C GLY A 774 23.16 -8.03 -7.89
N GLY A 775 23.94 -8.75 -7.07
CA GLY A 775 24.47 -8.22 -5.80
C GLY A 775 23.36 -7.74 -4.88
N TYR A 776 23.36 -6.45 -4.52
CA TYR A 776 22.36 -5.83 -3.64
C TYR A 776 21.16 -5.22 -4.39
N THR A 777 20.99 -5.49 -5.69
CA THR A 777 19.86 -4.92 -6.48
C THR A 777 18.48 -5.21 -5.87
N ASN A 778 18.30 -6.41 -5.29
CA ASN A 778 17.08 -6.76 -4.55
C ASN A 778 16.88 -5.92 -3.28
N LEU A 779 17.95 -5.85 -2.47
CA LEU A 779 17.93 -5.13 -1.20
C LEU A 779 17.66 -3.64 -1.45
N ASP A 780 18.25 -3.08 -2.51
CA ASP A 780 18.08 -1.70 -2.93
C ASP A 780 16.63 -1.38 -3.32
N ILE A 781 16.00 -2.15 -4.21
CA ILE A 781 14.61 -1.87 -4.58
C ILE A 781 13.67 -2.05 -3.38
N TYR A 782 13.91 -3.06 -2.54
CA TYR A 782 13.12 -3.30 -1.34
C TYR A 782 13.20 -2.12 -0.35
N GLU A 783 14.39 -1.58 -0.12
CA GLU A 783 14.58 -0.43 0.76
C GLU A 783 14.05 0.86 0.15
N ARG A 784 14.27 1.13 -1.15
CA ARG A 784 13.71 2.34 -1.80
C ARG A 784 12.18 2.34 -1.76
N LEU A 785 11.56 1.18 -2.03
CA LEU A 785 10.11 1.01 -1.95
C LEU A 785 9.61 1.11 -0.49
N GLY A 786 10.25 0.40 0.43
CA GLY A 786 9.85 0.34 1.84
C GLY A 786 10.08 1.63 2.61
N ALA A 787 11.16 2.36 2.34
CA ALA A 787 11.51 3.61 3.01
C ALA A 787 10.70 4.83 2.51
N SER A 788 10.02 4.71 1.37
CA SER A 788 9.20 5.78 0.78
C SER A 788 8.15 6.30 1.79
N PRO A 789 8.05 7.61 2.08
CA PRO A 789 7.10 8.16 3.05
C PRO A 789 5.65 7.70 2.77
N GLY A 790 4.86 7.46 3.84
CA GLY A 790 3.47 7.01 3.73
C GLY A 790 3.28 5.55 3.27
N VAL A 791 4.31 4.89 2.73
CA VAL A 791 4.22 3.47 2.31
C VAL A 791 4.27 2.53 3.51
N ASN A 792 3.31 1.62 3.56
CA ASN A 792 3.23 0.54 4.54
C ASN A 792 3.98 -0.71 4.05
N LEU A 793 4.81 -1.29 4.91
CA LEU A 793 5.40 -2.61 4.67
C LEU A 793 4.44 -3.69 5.13
N VAL A 794 4.15 -4.67 4.28
CA VAL A 794 3.25 -5.78 4.58
C VAL A 794 3.99 -7.10 4.37
N SER A 795 3.87 -8.03 5.32
CA SER A 795 4.35 -9.40 5.19
C SER A 795 3.18 -10.39 5.14
N VAL A 796 3.33 -11.48 4.38
CA VAL A 796 2.29 -12.50 4.25
C VAL A 796 2.57 -13.67 5.19
N LEU A 797 1.74 -13.81 6.24
CA LEU A 797 1.84 -14.90 7.22
C LEU A 797 1.33 -16.21 6.63
N GLY A 798 2.11 -17.28 6.84
CA GLY A 798 1.77 -18.62 6.41
C GLY A 798 1.98 -18.89 4.92
N GLU A 799 2.47 -17.91 4.17
CA GLU A 799 2.84 -18.04 2.76
C GLU A 799 4.35 -17.80 2.60
N GLY A 800 5.00 -18.51 1.69
CA GLY A 800 6.45 -18.51 1.53
C GLY A 800 6.92 -18.56 0.09
N SER A 801 8.14 -18.09 -0.12
CA SER A 801 8.89 -18.18 -1.37
C SER A 801 10.11 -19.08 -1.16
N PHE A 802 10.11 -20.26 -1.80
CA PHE A 802 11.02 -21.36 -1.52
C PHE A 802 12.11 -21.44 -2.59
N HIS A 803 13.31 -21.00 -2.25
CA HIS A 803 14.50 -21.01 -3.07
C HIS A 803 15.02 -22.44 -3.29
N GLN A 804 15.22 -22.80 -4.55
CA GLN A 804 15.71 -24.09 -5.02
C GLN A 804 17.23 -24.05 -5.27
N VAL A 805 17.90 -25.19 -5.22
CA VAL A 805 19.32 -25.28 -5.57
C VAL A 805 19.50 -25.10 -7.08
N HIS A 806 20.19 -24.03 -7.47
CA HIS A 806 20.46 -23.67 -8.88
C HIS A 806 21.92 -23.27 -9.09
N GLY A 807 22.30 -22.72 -10.24
CA GLY A 807 23.69 -22.37 -10.61
C GLY A 807 24.21 -21.00 -10.14
N GLY A 808 23.52 -20.31 -9.23
CA GLY A 808 23.82 -18.94 -8.78
C GLY A 808 25.22 -18.67 -8.18
N THR A 809 25.64 -17.41 -8.20
CA THR A 809 27.00 -16.95 -7.87
C THR A 809 27.30 -16.82 -6.37
N THR A 810 26.33 -16.44 -5.53
CA THR A 810 26.54 -16.23 -4.08
C THR A 810 26.04 -17.38 -3.20
N THR A 811 24.96 -18.04 -3.60
CA THR A 811 24.25 -19.07 -2.81
C THR A 811 24.91 -20.46 -2.89
N ASN A 812 25.83 -20.65 -3.83
CA ASN A 812 26.54 -21.92 -4.08
C ASN A 812 28.00 -21.94 -3.62
N LEU A 813 28.52 -20.84 -3.08
CA LEU A 813 29.87 -20.82 -2.51
C LEU A 813 29.87 -21.66 -1.23
N SER A 814 30.41 -22.86 -1.34
CA SER A 814 30.52 -23.82 -0.24
C SER A 814 31.54 -23.37 0.80
N ASP A 815 32.57 -22.61 0.41
CA ASP A 815 33.57 -22.01 1.30
C ASP A 815 33.01 -20.79 2.08
N PRO A 816 32.94 -20.85 3.42
CA PRO A 816 32.48 -19.75 4.27
C PRO A 816 33.34 -18.48 4.22
N GLU A 817 34.61 -18.55 3.84
CA GLU A 817 35.49 -17.38 3.70
C GLU A 817 35.27 -16.67 2.36
N GLU A 818 35.22 -17.43 1.26
CA GLU A 818 34.93 -16.90 -0.08
C GLU A 818 33.50 -16.31 -0.16
N ARG A 819 32.52 -16.97 0.46
CA ARG A 819 31.15 -16.45 0.58
C ARG A 819 31.10 -15.15 1.38
N ARG A 820 31.80 -15.06 2.51
CA ARG A 820 31.87 -13.83 3.32
C ARG A 820 32.56 -12.72 2.56
N ALA A 821 33.66 -13.00 1.86
CA ALA A 821 34.36 -12.02 1.04
C ALA A 821 33.48 -11.49 -0.10
N THR A 822 32.74 -12.37 -0.77
CA THR A 822 31.81 -12.00 -1.86
C THR A 822 30.65 -11.15 -1.34
N VAL A 823 30.00 -11.55 -0.23
CA VAL A 823 28.92 -10.76 0.39
C VAL A 823 29.43 -9.41 0.90
N PHE A 824 30.63 -9.38 1.49
CA PHE A 824 31.27 -8.14 1.92
C PHE A 824 31.53 -7.19 0.75
N SER A 825 32.01 -7.72 -0.39
CA SER A 825 32.24 -6.94 -1.60
C SER A 825 30.95 -6.34 -2.18
N TYR A 826 29.81 -7.02 -2.02
CA TYR A 826 28.52 -6.46 -2.41
C TYR A 826 28.07 -5.33 -1.48
N GLY A 827 28.35 -5.45 -0.18
CA GLY A 827 28.11 -4.37 0.79
C GLY A 827 28.98 -3.14 0.52
N GLU A 828 30.26 -3.33 0.19
CA GLU A 828 31.16 -2.24 -0.21
C GLU A 828 30.65 -1.56 -1.48
N ARG A 829 30.27 -2.35 -2.50
CA ARG A 829 29.75 -1.82 -3.76
C ARG A 829 28.41 -1.10 -3.63
N TYR A 830 27.53 -1.60 -2.76
CA TYR A 830 26.32 -0.89 -2.39
C TYR A 830 26.65 0.45 -1.70
N ALA A 831 27.62 0.45 -0.78
CA ALA A 831 28.05 1.67 -0.09
C ALA A 831 28.72 2.67 -1.05
N GLU A 832 29.43 2.19 -2.08
CA GLU A 832 29.94 3.01 -3.18
C GLU A 832 28.79 3.65 -3.98
N LEU A 833 27.78 2.86 -4.36
CA LEU A 833 26.63 3.34 -5.15
C LEU A 833 25.67 4.25 -4.37
N ARG A 834 25.52 4.06 -3.06
CA ARG A 834 24.54 4.76 -2.22
C ARG A 834 25.13 5.73 -1.21
N GLY A 835 26.46 5.78 -1.09
CA GLY A 835 27.18 6.63 -0.13
C GLY A 835 26.97 6.24 1.34
N ARG A 836 26.33 5.09 1.60
CA ARG A 836 26.05 4.56 2.95
C ARG A 836 25.87 3.04 2.93
N PRO A 837 26.08 2.33 4.05
CA PRO A 837 25.72 0.92 4.15
C PRO A 837 24.20 0.72 4.10
N TYR A 838 23.79 -0.48 3.68
CA TYR A 838 22.41 -0.91 3.70
C TYR A 838 21.88 -1.03 5.13
N THR A 839 20.74 -0.41 5.42
CA THR A 839 20.10 -0.42 6.75
C THR A 839 18.70 -1.05 6.73
N GLY A 840 18.16 -1.28 5.54
CA GLY A 840 16.77 -1.70 5.36
C GLY A 840 15.78 -0.55 5.62
N PRO A 841 14.48 -0.79 5.35
CA PRO A 841 13.47 0.28 5.34
C PRO A 841 13.01 0.79 6.73
N GLU A 842 13.54 0.28 7.84
CA GLU A 842 13.29 0.72 9.24
C GLU A 842 11.82 1.10 9.59
N LYS A 843 10.84 0.34 9.09
CA LYS A 843 9.41 0.61 9.31
C LYS A 843 8.67 -0.52 10.01
N ARG A 844 7.54 -0.16 10.63
CA ARG A 844 6.57 -1.13 11.15
C ARG A 844 6.03 -2.00 10.01
N ILE A 845 6.01 -3.30 10.24
CA ILE A 845 5.44 -4.29 9.33
C ILE A 845 4.00 -4.62 9.73
N PHE A 846 3.10 -4.58 8.76
CA PHE A 846 1.74 -5.08 8.83
C PHE A 846 1.68 -6.52 8.31
N TYR A 847 0.64 -7.25 8.68
CA TYR A 847 0.55 -8.67 8.37
C TYR A 847 -0.81 -9.00 7.76
N VAL A 848 -0.80 -9.81 6.71
CA VAL A 848 -1.99 -10.44 6.10
C VAL A 848 -1.76 -11.95 6.01
N GLY A 849 -2.82 -12.75 5.87
CA GLY A 849 -2.71 -14.21 5.74
C GLY A 849 -2.99 -14.97 7.03
N GLY A 850 -2.66 -16.26 7.02
CA GLY A 850 -2.92 -17.20 8.11
C GLY A 850 -2.12 -18.48 7.96
N PHE A 851 -1.85 -19.16 9.07
CA PHE A 851 -1.02 -20.37 9.05
C PHE A 851 -1.80 -21.62 8.65
N HIS A 852 -1.38 -22.25 7.55
CA HIS A 852 -1.89 -23.52 7.07
C HIS A 852 -1.02 -24.69 7.57
N GLY A 853 -1.61 -25.56 8.38
CA GLY A 853 -0.90 -26.71 8.96
C GLY A 853 0.09 -26.36 10.07
N GLU A 854 0.64 -27.39 10.72
CA GLU A 854 1.65 -27.26 11.76
C GLU A 854 3.03 -26.79 11.23
N PRO A 855 3.52 -27.27 10.06
CA PRO A 855 4.83 -26.86 9.53
C PRO A 855 4.95 -25.35 9.23
N ALA A 856 3.87 -24.68 8.84
CA ALA A 856 3.90 -23.22 8.59
C ALA A 856 3.99 -22.40 9.89
N ARG A 857 3.52 -22.91 11.03
CA ARG A 857 3.47 -22.20 12.33
C ARG A 857 4.82 -22.09 13.04
N ARG A 858 5.88 -22.61 12.44
CA ARG A 858 7.22 -22.61 13.04
C ARG A 858 7.71 -21.18 13.20
N THR A 859 8.22 -20.85 14.38
CA THR A 859 8.84 -19.55 14.71
C THR A 859 10.34 -19.67 14.95
N ARG A 860 10.95 -20.80 14.58
CA ARG A 860 12.39 -21.07 14.71
C ARG A 860 12.89 -21.94 13.57
N ALA A 861 14.11 -21.64 13.13
CA ALA A 861 14.91 -22.47 12.25
C ALA A 861 15.04 -23.92 12.76
N ARG A 862 14.82 -24.91 11.88
CA ARG A 862 15.12 -26.33 12.16
C ARG A 862 16.59 -26.59 11.81
N ARG A 863 17.46 -26.85 12.79
CA ARG A 863 18.77 -27.43 12.46
C ARG A 863 18.59 -28.93 12.20
N MET A 864 18.37 -29.31 10.94
CA MET A 864 18.47 -30.73 10.57
C MET A 864 19.95 -31.02 10.28
N THR A 865 20.59 -31.83 11.11
CA THR A 865 21.94 -32.33 10.82
C THR A 865 21.85 -33.26 9.61
N GLY A 866 22.83 -33.21 8.70
CA GLY A 866 22.82 -34.03 7.46
C GLY A 866 22.63 -35.53 7.69
N ALA A 867 22.97 -36.05 8.88
CA ALA A 867 22.69 -37.42 9.28
C ALA A 867 21.19 -37.78 9.37
N ALA A 868 20.29 -36.79 9.42
CA ALA A 868 18.84 -37.01 9.38
C ALA A 868 18.34 -37.47 8.00
N PHE A 869 19.17 -37.39 6.96
CA PHE A 869 18.87 -37.88 5.61
C PHE A 869 19.62 -39.17 5.24
N GLU A 870 20.59 -39.62 6.05
CA GLU A 870 21.07 -41.01 6.01
C GLU A 870 20.15 -41.92 6.85
N VAL A 871 18.85 -41.90 6.56
CA VAL A 871 18.03 -43.07 6.92
C VAL A 871 18.12 -44.00 5.72
N ASP A 872 19.14 -44.86 5.75
CA ASP A 872 19.17 -46.05 4.91
C ASP A 872 17.83 -46.79 5.12
N PRO A 873 17.03 -47.06 4.07
CA PRO A 873 15.82 -47.87 4.18
C PRO A 873 16.09 -49.26 4.80
N ALA A 874 17.36 -49.71 4.87
CA ALA A 874 17.78 -50.90 5.59
C ALA A 874 17.85 -50.74 7.12
N LEU A 875 17.76 -49.53 7.69
CA LEU A 875 17.71 -49.30 9.14
C LEU A 875 16.32 -49.51 9.76
N GLU A 876 15.29 -49.85 8.96
CA GLU A 876 14.11 -50.55 9.50
C GLU A 876 14.40 -52.04 9.82
N GLY A 877 15.63 -52.51 9.59
CA GLY A 877 16.10 -53.83 9.99
C GLY A 877 17.14 -53.78 11.10
N GLU A 878 16.76 -54.25 12.29
CA GLU A 878 17.63 -54.63 13.41
C GLU A 878 18.28 -53.49 14.23
N GLU A 879 17.51 -52.81 15.09
CA GLU A 879 18.10 -52.29 16.34
C GLU A 879 18.53 -53.47 17.22
N GLY A 880 19.77 -53.92 17.01
CA GLY A 880 20.54 -54.52 18.09
C GLY A 880 20.64 -53.52 19.26
N PRO A 881 20.79 -54.00 20.51
CA PRO A 881 20.84 -53.14 21.67
C PRO A 881 21.93 -52.06 21.53
N LEU A 882 21.57 -50.80 21.81
CA LEU A 882 22.48 -49.66 21.85
C LEU A 882 23.72 -49.99 22.71
N GLY A 883 24.88 -50.16 22.07
CA GLY A 883 26.14 -50.51 22.75
C GLY A 883 26.73 -49.40 23.64
N ARG A 884 26.21 -48.16 23.54
CA ARG A 884 26.54 -47.03 24.42
C ARG A 884 25.38 -46.03 24.51
N PRO A 885 25.15 -45.39 25.66
CA PRO A 885 24.19 -44.29 25.77
C PRO A 885 24.57 -43.11 24.87
N VAL A 886 23.59 -42.56 24.16
CA VAL A 886 23.74 -41.32 23.38
C VAL A 886 23.19 -40.16 24.21
N PRO A 887 23.99 -39.09 24.46
CA PRO A 887 23.52 -37.95 25.25
C PRO A 887 22.43 -37.17 24.51
N ILE A 888 21.42 -36.70 25.26
CA ILE A 888 20.39 -35.79 24.74
C ILE A 888 21.06 -34.43 24.48
N PRO A 889 20.96 -33.87 23.26
CA PRO A 889 21.45 -32.53 22.95
C PRO A 889 20.93 -31.47 23.92
N ASP A 890 21.80 -30.54 24.33
CA ASP A 890 21.51 -29.52 25.35
C ASP A 890 20.29 -28.67 25.00
N ASP A 891 20.10 -28.33 23.72
CA ASP A 891 18.99 -27.54 23.21
C ASP A 891 17.65 -28.28 23.29
N LEU A 892 17.62 -29.57 22.95
CA LEU A 892 16.43 -30.42 23.10
C LEU A 892 16.09 -30.65 24.57
N ARG A 893 17.11 -30.84 25.41
CA ARG A 893 16.95 -30.93 26.86
C ARG A 893 16.33 -29.66 27.42
N ASP A 894 16.89 -28.50 27.08
CA ASP A 894 16.43 -27.21 27.55
C ASP A 894 15.01 -26.89 27.06
N ALA A 895 14.70 -27.21 25.80
CA ALA A 895 13.36 -27.08 25.24
C ALA A 895 12.34 -27.95 25.99
N PHE A 896 12.70 -29.20 26.28
CA PHE A 896 11.83 -30.13 27.01
C PHE A 896 11.58 -29.67 28.45
N VAL A 897 12.64 -29.29 29.18
CA VAL A 897 12.55 -28.71 30.53
C VAL A 897 11.69 -27.45 30.54
N ALA A 898 11.90 -26.54 29.58
CA ALA A 898 11.14 -25.31 29.47
C ALA A 898 9.65 -25.54 29.16
N ALA A 899 9.34 -26.50 28.30
CA ALA A 899 7.98 -26.88 27.96
C ALA A 899 7.27 -27.49 29.17
N TYR A 900 7.88 -28.47 29.82
CA TYR A 900 7.29 -29.14 30.98
C TYR A 900 7.10 -28.21 32.18
N HIS A 901 8.07 -27.32 32.46
CA HIS A 901 7.95 -26.35 33.53
C HIS A 901 6.81 -25.34 33.27
N ARG A 902 6.68 -24.83 32.03
CA ARG A 902 5.61 -23.90 31.63
C ARG A 902 4.23 -24.56 31.63
N GLY A 903 4.15 -25.82 31.22
CA GLY A 903 2.92 -26.62 31.29
C GLY A 903 2.44 -26.88 32.71
N ALA A 904 3.24 -26.55 33.73
CA ALA A 904 2.91 -26.63 35.15
C ALA A 904 2.50 -28.04 35.64
N GLY A 905 2.70 -29.10 34.84
CA GLY A 905 2.38 -30.48 35.22
C GLY A 905 3.13 -30.95 36.47
N TRP A 906 4.31 -30.39 36.73
CA TRP A 906 5.04 -30.61 37.98
C TRP A 906 4.28 -30.16 39.24
N ARG A 907 3.31 -29.24 39.13
CA ARG A 907 2.47 -28.81 40.26
C ARG A 907 1.41 -29.84 40.65
N SER A 908 1.02 -30.72 39.73
CA SER A 908 0.09 -31.82 40.00
C SER A 908 0.80 -33.14 40.34
N THR A 909 2.13 -33.20 40.23
CA THR A 909 2.92 -34.36 40.68
C THR A 909 2.69 -34.60 42.18
N SER A 910 2.10 -35.76 42.50
CA SER A 910 1.84 -36.22 43.86
C SER A 910 2.45 -37.60 44.11
N TRP A 911 2.79 -37.87 45.37
CA TRP A 911 3.19 -39.17 45.87
C TRP A 911 2.15 -39.65 46.87
N LEU A 912 1.49 -40.77 46.58
CA LEU A 912 0.42 -41.36 47.40
C LEU A 912 -0.66 -40.34 47.84
N GLY A 913 -1.01 -39.41 46.94
CA GLY A 913 -2.02 -38.38 47.17
C GLY A 913 -1.47 -37.06 47.75
N THR A 914 -0.24 -37.01 48.23
CA THR A 914 0.39 -35.76 48.72
C THR A 914 1.23 -35.12 47.62
N GLN A 915 1.03 -33.83 47.33
CA GLN A 915 1.79 -33.14 46.30
C GLN A 915 3.29 -33.08 46.63
N ALA A 916 4.14 -33.52 45.69
CA ALA A 916 5.60 -33.48 45.83
C ALA A 916 6.19 -32.21 45.19
N LEU A 917 5.60 -31.74 44.09
CA LEU A 917 5.95 -30.46 43.43
C LEU A 917 7.38 -30.43 42.85
N ASN A 918 7.88 -31.61 42.45
CA ASN A 918 9.14 -31.87 41.74
C ASN A 918 8.86 -32.39 40.33
N ALA A 919 9.88 -32.34 39.44
CA ALA A 919 9.83 -33.15 38.23
C ALA A 919 9.88 -34.64 38.61
N PRO A 920 9.06 -35.52 38.02
CA PRO A 920 9.05 -36.95 38.36
C PRO A 920 10.41 -37.63 38.20
N THR A 921 11.18 -37.20 37.19
CA THR A 921 12.53 -37.69 36.90
C THR A 921 13.54 -37.32 37.99
N ASP A 922 13.43 -36.13 38.59
CA ASP A 922 14.28 -35.75 39.74
C ASP A 922 14.02 -36.66 40.94
N LEU A 923 12.76 -37.06 41.18
CA LEU A 923 12.43 -37.98 42.27
C LEU A 923 13.07 -39.37 42.06
N ILE A 924 13.08 -39.88 40.81
CA ILE A 924 13.79 -41.12 40.48
C ILE A 924 15.30 -40.96 40.72
N THR A 925 15.90 -39.86 40.26
CA THR A 925 17.32 -39.57 40.54
C THR A 925 17.60 -39.49 42.05
N TYR A 926 16.71 -38.89 42.84
CA TYR A 926 16.88 -38.84 44.30
C TYR A 926 16.86 -40.25 44.90
N GLN A 927 15.96 -41.11 44.43
CA GLN A 927 15.91 -42.51 44.87
C GLN A 927 17.23 -43.24 44.57
N GLU A 928 17.78 -43.08 43.36
CA GLU A 928 19.07 -43.69 43.00
C GLU A 928 20.21 -43.19 43.90
N ILE A 929 20.25 -41.88 44.19
CA ILE A 929 21.25 -41.30 45.09
C ILE A 929 21.07 -41.86 46.51
N VAL A 930 19.84 -42.01 47.01
CA VAL A 930 19.58 -42.57 48.34
C VAL A 930 20.00 -44.04 48.42
N ASP A 931 19.78 -44.84 47.38
CA ASP A 931 20.23 -46.24 47.35
C ASP A 931 21.75 -46.38 47.28
N GLU A 932 22.42 -45.54 46.47
CA GLU A 932 23.89 -45.55 46.36
C GLU A 932 24.56 -45.04 47.63
N VAL A 933 24.08 -43.91 48.17
CA VAL A 933 24.69 -43.24 49.31
C VAL A 933 24.32 -43.94 50.61
N ARG A 934 23.14 -44.54 50.74
CA ARG A 934 22.61 -45.08 52.01
C ARG A 934 22.76 -44.10 53.19
N PRO A 935 22.21 -42.87 53.10
CA PRO A 935 22.34 -41.90 54.17
C PRO A 935 21.62 -42.35 55.45
N ASP A 936 22.20 -42.07 56.61
CA ASP A 936 21.51 -42.17 57.90
C ASP A 936 20.40 -41.12 57.99
N TRP A 937 20.66 -39.95 57.41
CA TRP A 937 19.80 -38.78 57.45
C TRP A 937 19.67 -38.12 56.09
N ILE A 938 18.44 -37.84 55.66
CA ILE A 938 18.14 -36.96 54.53
C ILE A 938 17.62 -35.66 55.10
N ILE A 939 18.37 -34.57 54.94
CA ILE A 939 17.97 -33.25 55.41
C ILE A 939 17.43 -32.49 54.21
N GLU A 940 16.15 -32.15 54.22
CA GLU A 940 15.53 -31.36 53.16
C GLU A 940 14.99 -30.02 53.66
N THR A 941 15.00 -29.02 52.79
CA THR A 941 14.43 -27.70 53.08
C THR A 941 13.32 -27.34 52.09
N GLY A 942 12.35 -26.53 52.53
CA GLY A 942 11.18 -26.17 51.73
C GLY A 942 10.14 -27.29 51.63
N THR A 943 9.76 -27.85 52.78
CA THR A 943 8.76 -28.94 52.94
C THR A 943 7.48 -28.70 52.16
N ARG A 944 6.95 -27.47 52.14
CA ARG A 944 5.61 -27.14 51.61
C ARG A 944 4.55 -28.14 52.11
N THR A 945 3.96 -28.92 51.20
CA THR A 945 2.92 -29.94 51.42
C THR A 945 3.45 -31.26 52.01
N GLY A 946 4.77 -31.46 52.06
CA GLY A 946 5.40 -32.66 52.64
C GLY A 946 5.49 -33.88 51.72
N GLY A 947 5.04 -33.80 50.46
CA GLY A 947 5.02 -34.96 49.55
C GLY A 947 6.41 -35.46 49.15
N ARG A 948 7.42 -34.58 49.06
CA ARG A 948 8.81 -35.00 48.81
C ARG A 948 9.40 -35.75 50.00
N ALA A 949 9.16 -35.28 51.23
CA ALA A 949 9.54 -36.00 52.44
C ALA A 949 8.91 -37.41 52.50
N MET A 950 7.63 -37.54 52.12
CA MET A 950 6.94 -38.83 52.06
C MET A 950 7.50 -39.77 51.00
N PHE A 951 7.85 -39.24 49.82
CA PHE A 951 8.52 -40.02 48.78
C PHE A 951 9.84 -40.58 49.29
N LEU A 952 10.70 -39.72 49.86
CA LEU A 952 12.00 -40.13 50.42
C LEU A 952 11.83 -41.12 51.58
N ALA A 953 10.82 -40.92 52.44
CA ALA A 953 10.50 -41.85 53.52
C ALA A 953 10.08 -43.24 53.02
N SER A 954 9.30 -43.29 51.94
CA SER A 954 8.88 -44.54 51.31
C SER A 954 10.07 -45.29 50.70
N VAL A 955 11.03 -44.56 50.11
CA VAL A 955 12.31 -45.13 49.64
C VAL A 955 13.11 -45.66 50.83
N CYS A 956 13.27 -44.89 51.91
CA CYS A 956 13.97 -45.33 53.12
C CYS A 956 13.32 -46.58 53.76
N ASP A 957 12.00 -46.69 53.73
CA ASP A 957 11.29 -47.90 54.18
C ASP A 957 11.63 -49.11 53.31
N ALA A 958 11.57 -48.95 51.98
CA ALA A 958 11.93 -50.02 51.05
C ALA A 958 13.39 -50.47 51.22
N LEU A 959 14.29 -49.55 51.56
CA LEU A 959 15.70 -49.83 51.84
C LEU A 959 15.97 -50.30 53.27
N GLY A 960 14.98 -50.21 54.17
CA GLY A 960 15.10 -50.48 55.60
C GLY A 960 15.95 -49.47 56.39
N HIS A 961 16.46 -48.42 55.75
CA HIS A 961 17.50 -47.53 56.27
C HIS A 961 17.22 -46.05 55.95
N GLY A 962 17.71 -45.15 56.81
CA GLY A 962 17.60 -43.70 56.62
C GLY A 962 16.37 -43.07 57.30
N ARG A 963 16.51 -41.80 57.67
CA ARG A 963 15.48 -40.96 58.28
C ARG A 963 15.51 -39.57 57.67
N ILE A 964 14.40 -38.85 57.71
CA ILE A 964 14.24 -37.56 57.03
C ILE A 964 14.05 -36.47 58.07
N VAL A 965 14.80 -35.39 57.96
CA VAL A 965 14.55 -34.13 58.66
C VAL A 965 14.09 -33.11 57.62
N SER A 966 12.84 -32.67 57.73
CA SER A 966 12.23 -31.75 56.77
C SER A 966 11.97 -30.39 57.41
N ILE A 967 12.57 -29.34 56.83
CA ILE A 967 12.65 -27.99 57.41
C ILE A 967 11.85 -27.00 56.58
N ASP A 968 10.94 -26.27 57.23
CA ASP A 968 10.16 -25.20 56.58
C ASP A 968 9.77 -24.11 57.57
N ASN A 969 9.64 -22.88 57.08
CA ASN A 969 9.34 -21.71 57.87
C ASN A 969 7.83 -21.46 58.07
N ARG A 970 6.98 -22.32 57.48
CA ARG A 970 5.53 -22.33 57.70
C ARG A 970 5.15 -23.55 58.51
N ALA A 971 4.47 -23.35 59.64
CA ALA A 971 3.64 -24.38 60.26
C ALA A 971 2.52 -24.77 59.29
N ASP A 972 2.37 -26.07 59.08
CA ASP A 972 1.22 -26.64 58.35
C ASP A 972 0.77 -27.89 59.11
N THR A 973 -0.48 -27.87 59.58
CA THR A 973 -1.09 -28.94 60.38
C THR A 973 -1.58 -30.11 59.53
N GLU A 974 -1.56 -30.00 58.20
CA GLU A 974 -2.03 -31.04 57.27
C GLU A 974 -0.88 -31.88 56.65
N ARG A 975 0.35 -31.73 57.17
CA ARG A 975 1.49 -32.51 56.67
C ARG A 975 1.32 -34.01 56.99
N PRO A 976 1.67 -34.89 56.03
CA PRO A 976 1.56 -36.33 56.24
C PRO A 976 2.54 -36.81 57.33
N GLU A 977 2.07 -37.67 58.23
CA GLU A 977 2.91 -38.27 59.26
C GLU A 977 3.58 -39.55 58.77
N HIS A 978 4.85 -39.75 59.14
CA HIS A 978 5.59 -40.97 58.86
C HIS A 978 6.64 -41.24 59.94
N PRO A 979 6.83 -42.49 60.42
CA PRO A 979 7.78 -42.80 61.51
C PRO A 979 9.23 -42.37 61.24
N ARG A 980 9.61 -42.29 59.96
CA ARG A 980 10.93 -41.87 59.51
C ARG A 980 11.09 -40.37 59.27
N VAL A 981 10.01 -39.57 59.35
CA VAL A 981 10.05 -38.13 59.05
C VAL A 981 9.94 -37.33 60.34
N THR A 982 10.88 -36.41 60.55
CA THR A 982 10.86 -35.41 61.62
C THR A 982 10.75 -34.02 61.00
N TYR A 983 9.69 -33.29 61.30
CA TYR A 983 9.51 -31.91 60.85
C TYR A 983 10.16 -30.93 61.83
N VAL A 984 10.91 -29.96 61.29
CA VAL A 984 11.50 -28.86 62.07
C VAL A 984 10.97 -27.55 61.53
N GLU A 985 10.22 -26.83 62.36
CA GLU A 985 9.67 -25.52 61.99
C GLU A 985 10.69 -24.40 62.23
N GLY A 986 10.87 -23.56 61.21
CA GLY A 986 11.71 -22.37 61.22
C GLY A 986 12.43 -22.19 59.88
N ARG A 987 13.16 -21.08 59.72
CA ARG A 987 13.92 -20.88 58.48
C ARG A 987 15.23 -21.65 58.57
N ALA A 988 15.56 -22.40 57.54
CA ALA A 988 16.71 -23.32 57.54
C ALA A 988 18.06 -22.64 57.89
N GLN A 989 18.21 -21.33 57.65
CA GLN A 989 19.43 -20.59 57.96
C GLN A 989 19.50 -19.97 59.37
N ASP A 990 18.46 -20.12 60.20
CA ASP A 990 18.39 -19.53 61.54
C ASP A 990 19.11 -20.44 62.56
N ASP A 991 19.91 -19.86 63.46
CA ASP A 991 20.87 -20.62 64.28
C ASP A 991 20.19 -21.62 65.24
N ASP A 992 18.98 -21.31 65.73
CA ASP A 992 18.17 -22.19 66.57
C ASP A 992 17.63 -23.42 65.81
N VAL A 993 17.27 -23.24 64.53
CA VAL A 993 16.85 -24.33 63.63
C VAL A 993 18.04 -25.25 63.37
N VAL A 994 19.20 -24.67 63.06
CA VAL A 994 20.44 -25.44 62.80
C VAL A 994 20.87 -26.23 64.04
N ALA A 995 20.76 -25.64 65.23
CA ALA A 995 21.05 -26.33 66.50
C ALA A 995 20.12 -27.54 66.69
N ARG A 996 18.80 -27.37 66.51
CA ARG A 996 17.82 -28.46 66.59
C ARG A 996 18.08 -29.57 65.58
N VAL A 997 18.40 -29.21 64.33
CA VAL A 997 18.74 -30.22 63.31
C VAL A 997 19.98 -31.00 63.74
N ARG A 998 21.02 -30.32 64.25
CA ARG A 998 22.24 -30.95 64.75
C ARG A 998 21.99 -31.88 65.94
N GLU A 999 21.08 -31.52 66.84
CA GLU A 999 20.65 -32.39 67.95
C GLU A 999 19.96 -33.67 67.43
N ILE A 1000 19.15 -33.55 66.36
CA ILE A 1000 18.46 -34.69 65.75
C ILE A 1000 19.43 -35.61 65.01
N VAL A 1001 20.29 -35.05 64.16
CA VAL A 1001 21.15 -35.84 63.26
C VAL A 1001 22.47 -36.26 63.91
N GLY A 1002 22.89 -35.59 64.98
CA GLY A 1002 24.16 -35.83 65.66
C GLY A 1002 25.32 -34.96 65.12
N PRO A 1003 26.52 -35.08 65.71
CA PRO A 1003 27.64 -34.19 65.43
C PRO A 1003 28.37 -34.45 64.10
N ASP A 1004 28.29 -35.68 63.57
CA ASP A 1004 28.94 -36.08 62.30
C ASP A 1004 28.02 -37.09 61.55
N PRO A 1005 26.87 -36.63 61.04
CA PRO A 1005 25.89 -37.51 60.41
C PRO A 1005 26.37 -37.97 59.02
N HIS A 1006 26.01 -39.19 58.64
CA HIS A 1006 26.10 -39.61 57.24
C HIS A 1006 24.89 -39.07 56.46
N ALA A 1007 24.87 -37.77 56.15
CA ALA A 1007 23.69 -37.13 55.59
C ALA A 1007 23.73 -36.89 54.06
N LEU A 1008 22.56 -36.95 53.44
CA LEU A 1008 22.23 -36.39 52.12
C LEU A 1008 21.44 -35.10 52.35
N VAL A 1009 21.81 -34.00 51.69
CA VAL A 1009 21.13 -32.70 51.86
C VAL A 1009 20.41 -32.29 50.57
N ILE A 1010 19.15 -31.88 50.65
CA ILE A 1010 18.34 -31.37 49.54
C ILE A 1010 17.85 -29.95 49.87
N LEU A 1011 18.37 -28.96 49.16
CA LEU A 1011 18.04 -27.55 49.36
C LEU A 1011 16.90 -27.15 48.43
N GLY A 1012 15.66 -27.26 48.93
CA GLY A 1012 14.42 -27.02 48.17
C GLY A 1012 13.81 -25.63 48.35
N THR A 1013 14.46 -24.73 49.09
CA THR A 1013 13.98 -23.36 49.26
C THR A 1013 14.18 -22.55 47.97
N ARG A 1014 13.15 -21.81 47.55
CA ARG A 1014 13.27 -20.84 46.45
C ARG A 1014 13.72 -19.50 47.01
N GLY A 1015 14.93 -19.04 46.66
CA GLY A 1015 15.45 -17.79 47.16
C GLY A 1015 16.55 -17.17 46.30
N ALA A 1016 16.83 -15.88 46.57
CA ALA A 1016 17.92 -15.16 45.93
C ALA A 1016 19.27 -15.81 46.24
N ARG A 1017 20.23 -15.69 45.31
CA ARG A 1017 21.59 -16.26 45.35
C ARG A 1017 22.27 -16.22 46.72
N ARG A 1018 22.19 -15.09 47.46
CA ARG A 1018 22.82 -14.92 48.79
C ARG A 1018 22.23 -15.86 49.84
N ARG A 1019 20.92 -16.10 49.80
CA ARG A 1019 20.23 -17.00 50.74
C ARG A 1019 20.63 -18.45 50.47
N MET A 1020 20.56 -18.88 49.21
CA MET A 1020 20.92 -20.24 48.80
C MET A 1020 22.37 -20.57 49.17
N HIS A 1021 23.29 -19.64 48.95
CA HIS A 1021 24.68 -19.80 49.36
C HIS A 1021 24.85 -19.96 50.88
N ARG A 1022 24.11 -19.20 51.71
CA ARG A 1022 24.18 -19.32 53.16
C ARG A 1022 23.66 -20.69 53.62
N GLU A 1023 22.54 -21.13 53.06
CA GLU A 1023 21.94 -22.42 53.38
C GLU A 1023 22.87 -23.59 53.02
N PHE A 1024 23.49 -23.53 51.84
CA PHE A 1024 24.54 -24.48 51.45
C PHE A 1024 25.70 -24.54 52.46
N GLU A 1025 26.26 -23.39 52.84
CA GLU A 1025 27.38 -23.33 53.79
C GLU A 1025 27.03 -23.88 55.19
N THR A 1026 25.77 -23.76 55.59
CA THR A 1026 25.25 -24.32 56.84
C THR A 1026 25.19 -25.84 56.78
N TYR A 1027 24.50 -26.41 55.79
CA TYR A 1027 24.17 -27.84 55.79
C TYR A 1027 25.21 -28.73 55.13
N ARG A 1028 26.10 -28.21 54.27
CA ARG A 1028 27.17 -29.01 53.62
C ARG A 1028 28.08 -29.73 54.61
N ARG A 1029 28.18 -29.25 55.85
CA ARG A 1029 29.02 -29.82 56.91
C ARG A 1029 28.52 -31.18 57.39
N PHE A 1030 27.23 -31.46 57.20
CA PHE A 1030 26.60 -32.73 57.51
C PHE A 1030 26.76 -33.77 56.39
N VAL A 1031 27.30 -33.38 55.24
CA VAL A 1031 27.43 -34.25 54.07
C VAL A 1031 28.85 -34.81 54.03
N PRO A 1032 29.08 -36.11 54.23
CA PRO A 1032 30.42 -36.72 54.15
C PRO A 1032 30.87 -36.90 52.70
N VAL A 1033 32.16 -37.22 52.51
CA VAL A 1033 32.73 -37.53 51.19
C VAL A 1033 31.98 -38.72 50.58
N GLY A 1034 31.59 -38.60 49.32
CA GLY A 1034 30.77 -39.59 48.60
C GLY A 1034 29.28 -39.28 48.61
N SER A 1035 28.77 -38.49 49.56
CA SER A 1035 27.38 -38.03 49.64
C SER A 1035 27.15 -36.72 48.88
N TYR A 1036 25.91 -36.22 48.85
CA TYR A 1036 25.48 -35.10 48.00
C TYR A 1036 24.87 -33.93 48.77
N VAL A 1037 25.04 -32.74 48.21
CA VAL A 1037 24.13 -31.62 48.38
C VAL A 1037 23.40 -31.39 47.05
N ILE A 1038 22.08 -31.52 47.04
CA ILE A 1038 21.26 -31.25 45.86
C ILE A 1038 20.69 -29.84 45.98
N MET A 1039 21.10 -28.96 45.06
CA MET A 1039 20.53 -27.62 44.93
C MET A 1039 19.34 -27.67 43.99
N GLU A 1040 18.12 -27.46 44.50
CA GLU A 1040 16.94 -27.46 43.64
C GLU A 1040 16.74 -26.16 42.88
N HIS A 1041 15.95 -26.22 41.80
CA HIS A 1041 15.48 -25.07 41.04
C HIS A 1041 16.59 -24.26 40.35
N THR A 1042 17.68 -24.92 39.99
CA THR A 1042 18.76 -24.32 39.18
C THR A 1042 18.30 -23.97 37.76
N VAL A 1043 17.10 -24.39 37.36
CA VAL A 1043 16.55 -24.03 36.05
C VAL A 1043 15.97 -22.61 35.94
N LEU A 1044 15.82 -21.91 37.06
CA LEU A 1044 15.27 -20.55 37.14
C LEU A 1044 16.25 -19.48 36.64
N ASN A 1045 15.75 -18.27 36.35
CA ASN A 1045 16.54 -17.13 35.85
C ASN A 1045 17.11 -17.31 34.43
N GLY A 1046 16.36 -18.01 33.57
CA GLY A 1046 16.71 -18.18 32.15
C GLY A 1046 17.56 -19.41 31.86
N TYR A 1047 17.59 -20.39 32.76
CA TYR A 1047 18.38 -21.63 32.62
C TYR A 1047 17.54 -22.92 32.54
N PRO A 1048 16.50 -23.09 31.72
CA PRO A 1048 15.98 -22.23 30.65
C PRO A 1048 14.67 -21.52 31.03
N VAL A 1049 14.26 -21.53 32.31
CA VAL A 1049 12.92 -21.09 32.72
C VAL A 1049 12.94 -19.80 33.54
N GLN A 1050 11.84 -19.04 33.43
CA GLN A 1050 11.55 -17.87 34.27
C GLN A 1050 12.72 -16.85 34.31
N ALA A 1051 13.05 -16.27 33.14
CA ALA A 1051 14.14 -15.31 32.96
C ALA A 1051 14.06 -14.05 33.86
N SER A 1052 12.88 -13.73 34.38
CA SER A 1052 12.66 -12.60 35.30
C SER A 1052 12.89 -12.93 36.78
N TYR A 1053 13.32 -14.14 37.12
CA TYR A 1053 13.50 -14.57 38.52
C TYR A 1053 14.60 -13.79 39.26
N GLY A 1054 15.63 -13.32 38.54
CA GLY A 1054 16.82 -12.71 39.12
C GLY A 1054 17.81 -13.76 39.66
N PRO A 1055 19.03 -13.36 40.07
CA PRO A 1055 20.07 -14.32 40.46
C PRO A 1055 19.63 -15.24 41.61
N GLY A 1056 19.65 -16.54 41.36
CA GLY A 1056 19.01 -17.57 42.18
C GLY A 1056 19.92 -18.78 42.48
N PRO A 1057 19.36 -20.00 42.53
CA PRO A 1057 20.10 -21.22 42.84
C PRO A 1057 21.25 -21.53 41.86
N PHE A 1058 21.06 -21.34 40.55
CA PHE A 1058 22.09 -21.62 39.54
C PHE A 1058 23.35 -20.76 39.75
N GLU A 1059 23.18 -19.45 39.94
CA GLU A 1059 24.29 -18.55 40.20
C GLU A 1059 24.93 -18.79 41.58
N ALA A 1060 24.20 -19.37 42.53
CA ALA A 1060 24.77 -19.79 43.79
C ALA A 1060 25.71 -20.97 43.57
N VAL A 1061 25.29 -21.99 42.82
CA VAL A 1061 26.11 -23.15 42.45
C VAL A 1061 27.36 -22.73 41.67
N ARG A 1062 27.22 -21.90 40.62
CA ARG A 1062 28.37 -21.39 39.85
C ARG A 1062 29.40 -20.70 40.73
N ARG A 1063 28.96 -19.87 41.69
CA ARG A 1063 29.85 -19.19 42.62
C ARG A 1063 30.52 -20.14 43.60
N LEU A 1064 29.79 -21.13 44.11
CA LEU A 1064 30.32 -22.11 45.05
C LEU A 1064 31.45 -22.93 44.41
N LEU A 1065 31.21 -23.46 43.21
CA LEU A 1065 32.17 -24.26 42.44
C LEU A 1065 33.42 -23.47 42.03
N ALA A 1066 33.28 -22.17 41.77
CA ALA A 1066 34.41 -21.29 41.49
C ALA A 1066 35.30 -21.01 42.72
N SER A 1067 34.79 -21.24 43.93
CA SER A 1067 35.45 -20.84 45.19
C SER A 1067 36.06 -21.99 45.99
N ARG A 1068 35.67 -23.25 45.73
CA ARG A 1068 36.08 -24.42 46.53
C ARG A 1068 36.12 -25.69 45.68
N GLY A 1069 37.09 -26.57 45.93
CA GLY A 1069 37.23 -27.89 45.27
C GLY A 1069 36.70 -29.09 46.09
N GLU A 1070 35.85 -28.86 47.09
CA GLU A 1070 35.26 -29.91 47.96
C GLU A 1070 34.10 -30.66 47.30
N PHE A 1071 33.39 -30.00 46.37
CA PHE A 1071 32.22 -30.54 45.66
C PHE A 1071 32.40 -30.43 44.15
N VAL A 1072 31.84 -31.39 43.42
CA VAL A 1072 31.77 -31.39 41.95
C VAL A 1072 30.34 -31.63 41.48
N VAL A 1073 29.99 -31.08 40.32
CA VAL A 1073 28.72 -31.38 39.66
C VAL A 1073 28.77 -32.80 39.11
N ASP A 1074 27.78 -33.61 39.46
CA ASP A 1074 27.59 -34.95 38.93
C ASP A 1074 26.54 -34.94 37.82
N THR A 1075 27.00 -34.70 36.58
CA THR A 1075 26.13 -34.64 35.40
C THR A 1075 25.50 -35.99 35.03
N SER A 1076 25.99 -37.11 35.59
CA SER A 1076 25.39 -38.44 35.37
C SER A 1076 23.96 -38.54 35.94
N ARG A 1077 23.62 -37.66 36.90
CA ARG A 1077 22.30 -37.55 37.52
C ARG A 1077 21.27 -36.81 36.68
N GLU A 1078 21.69 -36.28 35.53
CA GLU A 1078 20.84 -35.54 34.58
C GLU A 1078 20.46 -36.39 33.35
N LYS A 1079 20.73 -37.71 33.39
CA LYS A 1079 20.56 -38.67 32.29
C LYS A 1079 19.15 -38.77 31.69
N HIS A 1080 18.12 -38.31 32.40
CA HIS A 1080 16.73 -38.39 31.96
C HIS A 1080 16.29 -37.22 31.06
N GLY A 1081 17.15 -36.22 30.85
CA GLY A 1081 16.86 -35.02 30.07
C GLY A 1081 15.97 -34.02 30.82
N LEU A 1082 14.84 -34.45 31.40
CA LEU A 1082 14.03 -33.61 32.26
C LEU A 1082 14.62 -33.56 33.67
N SER A 1083 15.09 -32.40 34.10
CA SER A 1083 15.53 -32.14 35.48
C SER A 1083 15.30 -30.67 35.81
N PHE A 1084 14.82 -30.35 37.01
CA PHE A 1084 14.75 -28.98 37.53
C PHE A 1084 16.02 -28.57 38.30
N ASN A 1085 16.98 -29.48 38.37
CA ASN A 1085 18.21 -29.37 39.13
C ASN A 1085 19.43 -29.51 38.21
N LEU A 1086 19.36 -29.01 36.97
CA LEU A 1086 20.49 -29.00 36.02
C LEU A 1086 21.71 -28.29 36.64
N GLY A 1087 22.84 -28.98 36.70
CA GLY A 1087 24.05 -28.56 37.41
C GLY A 1087 23.94 -28.55 38.95
N GLY A 1088 22.79 -28.94 39.52
CA GLY A 1088 22.46 -28.83 40.93
C GLY A 1088 22.83 -30.04 41.78
N TYR A 1089 23.21 -31.17 41.17
CA TYR A 1089 23.64 -32.38 41.86
C TYR A 1089 25.12 -32.29 42.27
N LEU A 1090 25.40 -31.87 43.51
CA LEU A 1090 26.77 -31.62 43.97
C LEU A 1090 27.27 -32.78 44.83
N ARG A 1091 28.17 -33.61 44.29
CA ARG A 1091 28.82 -34.70 45.03
C ARG A 1091 30.00 -34.17 45.81
N ARG A 1092 30.10 -34.50 47.10
CA ARG A 1092 31.27 -34.19 47.91
C ARG A 1092 32.39 -35.18 47.58
N ILE A 1093 33.55 -34.66 47.21
CA ILE A 1093 34.72 -35.47 46.83
C ILE A 1093 35.90 -35.34 47.80
N ARG A 1094 35.88 -34.35 48.70
CA ARG A 1094 36.96 -34.09 49.67
C ARG A 1094 36.45 -33.56 51.01
#